data_AF-A0A952AZQ1-F1
#
_entry.id   AF-A0A952AZQ1-F1
#
_cell.length_a   1.000
_cell.length_b   1.000
_cell.length_c   1.000
_cell.angle_alpha   90.00
_cell.angle_beta   90.00
_cell.angle_gamma   90.00
#
_symmetry.space_group_name_H-M   'P 1'
#
loop_
_entity.id
_entity.type
_entity.pdbx_description
1 polymer ?
#
loop_
_entity_poly.entity_id
_entity_poly.type
_entity_poly.pdbx_seq_one_letter_code
_entity_poly.pdbx_strand_id
1 'polypeptide(L)'
;MYKYFKSLESIAVFARAGSGIGRTIILLLIFVTARPVLAGLAGQYAVDVGPYVQVKSPSAAVVHWDTPDVCNSIVEYGTTESLGLRTEDSSSTSTHQVMLSNLQYRTKYYYRLGYSKDTTEHFTDIYTFDNAINYTHMDCSNIASPYPIDSLSSLYETAAEHIINQTGIMKGFCLVYGCGEGRLAFELAKRSDLVIVGVDTDSAGVSTAIKKLMQAGVYGARIKVRKVDSLESLPFTKYFFNLIVSDNILSEGMPVGSAAEMYRVLRPSGGSIYLGQPDACPNELTKDELNLWFKAGALSYTTNDENGLWAQVVRAPLFGSADWPRQYGNPDNAANTGDTLEGATQTDHLMIQWIGSPGADFGADRNPRMPAPVMANGRLYHQGLNRVMAMDSYNGSIYWSLEIPDSLRVNTPREGGYVSADADGLYIAVDDDCWFLDGDTGARIRTYKLNDDGLEWGYVSISGDKLYGSAQFDGAHYTNIWGSSKTGWYDATSGGNTHKVCSKYIFASNKNTGSRIWTDDRLECGAIINSTITIAGGRVYFVESRNARVKNYRSGQIGIPELWTDQYIVALDQNTGAMLWEKAIDTADGILVFYMQYKNEQLFITSSDTRYNIYAYNAANGNPLWSRNHPWTNNNHGGHMQHPVIAGNVIYLEPNGYDLITGKLITTQMGRHAGCATYAGTAGALIYRGEGGNIGMWDTNSKTVTTWSGIRPGCWLSTIPGGGMVLLPEGSGGCSCNGWLNTSVGFVRNRPVPTPRQRN
;
A
#
# COMPACT_ATOMS: atom_id res chain seq x y z
N MET A 1 -19.30 -5.56 -22.69
CA MET A 1 -19.35 -6.12 -24.08
C MET A 1 -18.38 -7.30 -24.29
N TYR A 2 -17.18 -7.27 -23.68
CA TYR A 2 -16.18 -8.34 -23.74
C TYR A 2 -16.62 -9.69 -23.09
N LYS A 3 -17.37 -9.66 -21.98
CA LYS A 3 -18.00 -10.85 -21.37
C LYS A 3 -18.96 -11.59 -22.34
N TYR A 4 -19.63 -10.88 -23.24
CA TYR A 4 -20.54 -11.45 -24.26
C TYR A 4 -19.78 -12.07 -25.44
N PHE A 5 -18.59 -11.57 -25.79
CA PHE A 5 -17.75 -12.16 -26.82
C PHE A 5 -17.19 -13.53 -26.41
N LYS A 6 -16.86 -13.72 -25.14
CA LYS A 6 -16.43 -15.03 -24.61
C LYS A 6 -17.52 -16.10 -24.69
N SER A 7 -18.80 -15.75 -24.52
CA SER A 7 -19.88 -16.74 -24.64
C SER A 7 -20.14 -17.13 -26.11
N LEU A 8 -19.91 -16.21 -27.04
CA LEU A 8 -20.02 -16.47 -28.48
C LEU A 8 -18.88 -17.33 -29.03
N GLU A 9 -17.64 -17.19 -28.52
CA GLU A 9 -16.53 -18.07 -28.91
C GLU A 9 -16.75 -19.53 -28.46
N SER A 10 -17.35 -19.76 -27.28
CA SER A 10 -17.71 -21.11 -26.83
C SER A 10 -18.79 -21.79 -27.70
N ILE A 11 -19.66 -21.01 -28.36
CA ILE A 11 -20.68 -21.53 -29.27
C ILE A 11 -20.07 -21.88 -30.64
N ALA A 12 -19.05 -21.14 -31.09
CA ALA A 12 -18.39 -21.39 -32.37
C ALA A 12 -17.55 -22.69 -32.40
N VAL A 13 -17.14 -23.22 -31.24
CA VAL A 13 -16.38 -24.48 -31.15
C VAL A 13 -17.25 -25.72 -31.40
N PHE A 14 -18.57 -25.65 -31.21
CA PHE A 14 -19.49 -26.77 -31.48
C PHE A 14 -19.90 -26.92 -32.95
N ALA A 15 -19.63 -25.93 -33.81
CA ALA A 15 -20.05 -25.95 -35.21
C ALA A 15 -18.99 -26.51 -36.19
N ARG A 16 -17.90 -27.13 -35.70
CA ARG A 16 -16.91 -27.84 -36.53
C ARG A 16 -17.08 -29.36 -36.46
N ALA A 17 -18.28 -29.84 -36.73
CA ALA A 17 -18.53 -31.24 -37.07
C ALA A 17 -19.72 -31.32 -38.03
N GLY A 18 -19.45 -31.22 -39.33
CA GLY A 18 -20.51 -31.31 -40.34
C GLY A 18 -20.04 -30.84 -41.71
N SER A 19 -19.78 -31.80 -42.59
CA SER A 19 -19.37 -31.62 -43.98
C SER A 19 -20.46 -31.01 -44.86
N GLY A 20 -20.05 -30.13 -45.79
CA GLY A 20 -20.56 -30.17 -47.17
C GLY A 20 -21.59 -29.13 -47.59
N ILE A 21 -21.11 -28.22 -48.46
CA ILE A 21 -21.80 -27.63 -49.63
C ILE A 21 -22.91 -26.59 -49.36
N GLY A 22 -22.68 -25.36 -49.85
CA GLY A 22 -23.74 -24.38 -50.11
C GLY A 22 -23.34 -22.92 -49.90
N ARG A 23 -22.42 -22.39 -50.71
CA ARG A 23 -22.24 -20.93 -50.85
C ARG A 23 -23.46 -20.34 -51.56
N THR A 24 -23.90 -19.18 -51.08
CA THR A 24 -24.93 -18.28 -51.68
C THR A 24 -26.37 -18.56 -51.22
N ILE A 25 -26.78 -17.86 -50.15
CA ILE A 25 -28.14 -17.51 -49.65
C ILE A 25 -28.12 -17.49 -48.10
N ILE A 26 -27.17 -16.78 -47.47
CA ILE A 26 -27.26 -16.38 -46.05
C ILE A 26 -26.59 -15.00 -45.94
N LEU A 27 -27.20 -13.99 -46.56
CA LEU A 27 -26.78 -12.59 -46.41
C LEU A 27 -27.96 -11.61 -46.48
N LEU A 28 -29.19 -12.09 -46.68
CA LEU A 28 -30.38 -11.24 -46.82
C LEU A 28 -31.46 -11.43 -45.74
N LEU A 29 -31.27 -12.32 -44.76
CA LEU A 29 -32.22 -12.55 -43.65
C LEU A 29 -31.77 -11.98 -42.30
N ILE A 30 -30.62 -11.29 -42.25
CA ILE A 30 -30.09 -10.66 -41.02
C ILE A 30 -30.53 -9.19 -40.90
N PHE A 31 -31.14 -8.59 -41.93
CA PHE A 31 -31.51 -7.17 -41.93
C PHE A 31 -32.98 -6.85 -41.59
N VAL A 32 -33.82 -7.83 -41.22
CA VAL A 32 -35.25 -7.59 -40.90
C VAL A 32 -35.69 -8.10 -39.51
N THR A 33 -34.76 -8.48 -38.63
CA THR A 33 -35.05 -8.68 -37.18
C THR A 33 -34.33 -7.67 -36.29
N ALA A 34 -33.75 -6.62 -36.87
CA ALA A 34 -33.31 -5.44 -36.14
C ALA A 34 -34.53 -4.58 -35.78
N ARG A 35 -34.90 -4.59 -34.49
CA ARG A 35 -36.03 -3.93 -33.79
C ARG A 35 -37.25 -4.88 -33.67
N PRO A 36 -37.43 -5.61 -32.53
CA PRO A 36 -37.20 -5.17 -31.15
C PRO A 36 -36.37 -6.18 -30.34
N VAL A 37 -35.07 -5.92 -30.15
CA VAL A 37 -34.27 -6.52 -29.05
C VAL A 37 -33.60 -5.40 -28.20
N LEU A 38 -34.00 -4.14 -28.44
CA LEU A 38 -33.56 -2.98 -27.66
C LEU A 38 -34.60 -2.56 -26.60
N ALA A 39 -35.52 -3.45 -26.22
CA ALA A 39 -36.49 -3.21 -25.14
C ALA A 39 -36.61 -4.42 -24.18
N GLY A 40 -35.58 -5.26 -24.10
CA GLY A 40 -35.57 -6.50 -23.30
C GLY A 40 -34.27 -6.79 -22.54
N LEU A 41 -33.40 -5.80 -22.36
CA LEU A 41 -32.29 -5.83 -21.40
C LEU A 41 -32.28 -4.51 -20.61
N ALA A 42 -33.45 -4.14 -20.07
CA ALA A 42 -33.54 -3.18 -18.99
C ALA A 42 -33.40 -3.96 -17.68
N GLY A 43 -32.35 -3.66 -16.90
CA GLY A 43 -32.29 -4.07 -15.49
C GLY A 43 -31.03 -4.81 -15.01
N GLN A 44 -29.84 -4.56 -15.57
CA GLN A 44 -28.61 -4.87 -14.82
C GLN A 44 -28.35 -3.71 -13.84
N TYR A 45 -28.22 -4.03 -12.56
CA TYR A 45 -27.87 -3.08 -11.50
C TYR A 45 -26.55 -2.36 -11.87
N ALA A 46 -26.57 -1.02 -11.93
CA ALA A 46 -25.36 -0.23 -12.17
C ALA A 46 -24.76 0.18 -10.82
N VAL A 47 -23.70 -0.51 -10.40
CA VAL A 47 -22.80 0.01 -9.36
C VAL A 47 -21.98 1.12 -10.02
N ASP A 48 -21.93 2.30 -9.41
CA ASP A 48 -21.06 3.39 -9.86
C ASP A 48 -19.66 3.28 -9.24
N VAL A 49 -19.57 2.90 -7.95
CA VAL A 49 -18.27 2.70 -7.27
C VAL A 49 -18.34 1.49 -6.34
N GLY A 50 -17.38 0.59 -6.43
CA GLY A 50 -17.26 -0.59 -5.55
C GLY A 50 -17.82 -1.87 -6.19
N PRO A 51 -18.18 -2.90 -5.40
CA PRO A 51 -18.26 -2.93 -3.93
C PRO A 51 -16.91 -3.04 -3.24
N TYR A 52 -16.90 -2.80 -1.93
CA TYR A 52 -15.85 -3.28 -1.04
C TYR A 52 -16.42 -3.71 0.32
N VAL A 53 -15.71 -4.61 1.00
CA VAL A 53 -16.13 -5.13 2.32
C VAL A 53 -15.07 -4.79 3.35
N GLN A 54 -15.50 -4.24 4.49
CA GLN A 54 -14.67 -4.03 5.66
C GLN A 54 -15.19 -4.89 6.81
N VAL A 55 -14.37 -5.85 7.26
CA VAL A 55 -14.69 -6.65 8.46
C VAL A 55 -14.61 -5.74 9.70
N LYS A 56 -15.62 -5.81 10.57
CA LYS A 56 -15.73 -5.00 11.79
C LYS A 56 -15.60 -5.81 13.07
N SER A 57 -15.88 -7.11 13.01
CA SER A 57 -15.65 -8.07 14.10
C SER A 57 -15.62 -9.50 13.53
N PRO A 58 -15.27 -10.53 14.34
CA PRO A 58 -15.36 -11.93 13.90
C PRO A 58 -16.73 -12.35 13.36
N SER A 59 -17.80 -11.63 13.72
CA SER A 59 -19.17 -11.92 13.33
C SER A 59 -19.87 -10.81 12.57
N ALA A 60 -19.15 -9.75 12.16
CA ALA A 60 -19.75 -8.61 11.47
C ALA A 60 -18.84 -8.01 10.40
N ALA A 61 -19.43 -7.57 9.29
CA ALA A 61 -18.76 -6.87 8.21
C ALA A 61 -19.69 -5.84 7.58
N VAL A 62 -19.14 -4.76 7.04
CA VAL A 62 -19.91 -3.75 6.31
C VAL A 62 -19.58 -3.84 4.83
N VAL A 63 -20.62 -3.91 4.01
CA VAL A 63 -20.52 -3.85 2.55
C VAL A 63 -20.81 -2.42 2.11
N HIS A 64 -19.93 -1.86 1.28
CA HIS A 64 -20.00 -0.48 0.79
C HIS A 64 -20.03 -0.44 -0.74
N TRP A 65 -20.84 0.43 -1.30
CA TRP A 65 -20.90 0.71 -2.74
C TRP A 65 -21.64 2.02 -3.02
N ASP A 66 -21.48 2.55 -4.22
CA ASP A 66 -22.24 3.71 -4.71
C ASP A 66 -23.10 3.34 -5.92
N THR A 67 -24.20 4.07 -6.10
CA THR A 67 -25.07 4.00 -7.27
C THR A 67 -25.19 5.38 -7.93
N PRO A 68 -25.49 5.44 -9.24
CA PRO A 68 -25.72 6.72 -9.90
C PRO A 68 -27.01 7.40 -9.43
N ASP A 69 -28.03 6.61 -9.06
CA ASP A 69 -29.33 7.07 -8.62
C ASP A 69 -29.56 6.75 -7.14
N VAL A 70 -30.29 7.62 -6.44
CA VAL A 70 -30.67 7.42 -5.03
C VAL A 70 -31.69 6.26 -4.92
N CYS A 71 -31.39 5.23 -4.12
CA CYS A 71 -32.26 4.08 -3.90
C CYS A 71 -32.05 3.41 -2.52
N ASN A 72 -32.88 2.42 -2.17
CA ASN A 72 -32.69 1.59 -0.98
C ASN A 72 -31.53 0.59 -1.18
N SER A 73 -31.05 0.02 -0.07
CA SER A 73 -29.88 -0.86 -0.07
C SER A 73 -30.28 -2.28 0.30
N ILE A 74 -30.02 -3.25 -0.56
CA ILE A 74 -30.24 -4.69 -0.28
C ILE A 74 -28.90 -5.41 -0.42
N VAL A 75 -28.57 -6.28 0.54
CA VAL A 75 -27.50 -7.26 0.40
C VAL A 75 -28.06 -8.66 0.66
N GLU A 76 -27.92 -9.52 -0.32
CA GLU A 76 -28.16 -10.95 -0.16
C GLU A 76 -26.83 -11.69 -0.08
N TYR A 77 -26.69 -12.59 0.88
CA TYR A 77 -25.42 -13.23 1.18
C TYR A 77 -25.60 -14.66 1.70
N GLY A 78 -24.51 -15.44 1.69
CA GLY A 78 -24.49 -16.81 2.21
C GLY A 78 -23.11 -17.43 2.11
N THR A 79 -22.95 -18.65 2.64
CA THR A 79 -21.70 -19.41 2.54
C THR A 79 -21.56 -20.19 1.22
N THR A 80 -22.56 -20.07 0.35
CA THR A 80 -22.66 -20.69 -0.98
C THR A 80 -23.24 -19.68 -1.97
N GLU A 81 -23.04 -19.92 -3.27
CA GLU A 81 -23.61 -19.08 -4.35
C GLU A 81 -25.14 -19.10 -4.43
N SER A 82 -25.80 -20.07 -3.79
CA SER A 82 -27.27 -20.05 -3.66
C SER A 82 -27.77 -18.92 -2.77
N LEU A 83 -26.87 -18.29 -2.00
CA LEU A 83 -27.18 -17.33 -0.95
C LEU A 83 -28.21 -17.92 0.04
N GLY A 84 -28.81 -17.09 0.90
CA GLY A 84 -29.85 -17.53 1.84
C GLY A 84 -30.11 -16.59 3.01
N LEU A 85 -29.24 -15.60 3.20
CA LEU A 85 -29.40 -14.51 4.15
C LEU A 85 -29.63 -13.20 3.40
N ARG A 86 -30.31 -12.26 4.07
CA ARG A 86 -30.65 -10.95 3.51
C ARG A 86 -30.59 -9.87 4.58
N THR A 87 -30.13 -8.69 4.19
CA THR A 87 -30.20 -7.48 4.98
C THR A 87 -30.60 -6.32 4.08
N GLU A 88 -31.44 -5.42 4.58
CA GLU A 88 -31.97 -4.30 3.82
C GLU A 88 -31.96 -3.03 4.68
N ASP A 89 -31.63 -1.91 4.05
CA ASP A 89 -31.80 -0.56 4.57
C ASP A 89 -32.73 0.20 3.61
N SER A 90 -33.89 0.62 4.12
CA SER A 90 -34.93 1.30 3.34
C SER A 90 -34.64 2.78 3.09
N SER A 91 -33.60 3.35 3.73
CA SER A 91 -33.18 4.71 3.45
C SER A 91 -32.70 4.85 2.00
N SER A 92 -33.12 5.95 1.36
CA SER A 92 -32.75 6.25 -0.02
C SER A 92 -31.43 7.03 -0.03
N THR A 93 -30.38 6.45 -0.61
CA THR A 93 -29.04 7.05 -0.71
C THR A 93 -28.39 6.66 -2.04
N SER A 94 -27.35 7.38 -2.45
CA SER A 94 -26.46 6.99 -3.56
C SER A 94 -25.10 6.45 -3.06
N THR A 95 -24.84 6.57 -1.76
CA THR A 95 -23.67 6.00 -1.08
C THR A 95 -24.18 5.05 -0.01
N HIS A 96 -24.01 3.77 -0.27
CA HIS A 96 -24.61 2.70 0.50
C HIS A 96 -23.61 2.08 1.46
N GLN A 97 -24.12 1.69 2.62
CA GLN A 97 -23.41 0.85 3.58
C GLN A 97 -24.42 -0.09 4.24
N VAL A 98 -24.12 -1.39 4.26
CA VAL A 98 -24.99 -2.38 4.90
C VAL A 98 -24.17 -3.26 5.83
N MET A 99 -24.55 -3.30 7.09
CA MET A 99 -23.93 -4.16 8.11
C MET A 99 -24.49 -5.57 8.03
N LEU A 100 -23.61 -6.54 7.76
CA LEU A 100 -23.88 -7.96 7.90
C LEU A 100 -23.52 -8.39 9.32
N SER A 101 -24.43 -9.08 9.98
CA SER A 101 -24.26 -9.54 11.38
C SER A 101 -24.39 -11.06 11.49
N ASN A 102 -23.99 -11.62 12.63
CA ASN A 102 -24.04 -13.07 12.89
C ASN A 102 -23.24 -13.91 11.88
N LEU A 103 -22.17 -13.35 11.32
CA LEU A 103 -21.26 -14.07 10.45
C LEU A 103 -20.52 -15.15 11.26
N GLN A 104 -20.26 -16.28 10.61
CA GLN A 104 -19.39 -17.33 11.12
C GLN A 104 -17.93 -16.88 10.95
N TYR A 105 -17.12 -17.09 11.98
CA TYR A 105 -15.72 -16.71 11.96
C TYR A 105 -14.89 -17.62 11.03
N ARG A 106 -13.97 -17.04 10.26
CA ARG A 106 -13.09 -17.72 9.29
C ARG A 106 -13.86 -18.47 8.21
N THR A 107 -14.84 -17.79 7.63
CA THR A 107 -15.74 -18.30 6.61
C THR A 107 -15.73 -17.39 5.38
N LYS A 108 -15.62 -18.01 4.21
CA LYS A 108 -15.86 -17.34 2.94
C LYS A 108 -17.36 -17.12 2.72
N TYR A 109 -17.71 -15.91 2.35
CA TYR A 109 -19.08 -15.52 2.00
C TYR A 109 -19.19 -15.14 0.53
N TYR A 110 -20.37 -15.40 -0.02
CA TYR A 110 -20.84 -14.97 -1.32
C TYR A 110 -21.92 -13.91 -1.08
N TYR A 111 -21.93 -12.83 -1.87
CA TYR A 111 -22.92 -11.77 -1.72
C TYR A 111 -23.26 -11.10 -3.05
N ARG A 112 -24.45 -10.50 -3.14
CA ARG A 112 -24.84 -9.62 -4.24
C ARG A 112 -25.56 -8.40 -3.67
N LEU A 113 -25.42 -7.28 -4.38
CA LEU A 113 -26.06 -6.02 -4.04
C LEU A 113 -27.39 -5.90 -4.77
N GLY A 114 -28.35 -5.21 -4.18
CA GLY A 114 -29.61 -4.90 -4.85
C GLY A 114 -30.33 -3.67 -4.33
N TYR A 115 -31.44 -3.36 -4.97
CA TYR A 115 -32.38 -2.29 -4.64
C TYR A 115 -33.77 -2.61 -5.16
N SER A 116 -34.76 -1.89 -4.67
CA SER A 116 -36.16 -1.97 -5.05
C SER A 116 -36.55 -0.78 -5.92
N LYS A 117 -37.12 -1.04 -7.09
CA LYS A 117 -37.70 -0.04 -7.99
C LYS A 117 -39.07 -0.50 -8.46
N ASP A 118 -40.12 0.30 -8.21
CA ASP A 118 -41.48 0.02 -8.65
C ASP A 118 -41.95 -1.42 -8.34
N THR A 119 -41.70 -1.89 -7.11
CA THR A 119 -41.95 -3.27 -6.61
C THR A 119 -41.10 -4.40 -7.19
N THR A 120 -40.19 -4.08 -8.12
CA THR A 120 -39.22 -5.04 -8.67
C THR A 120 -37.86 -4.86 -8.01
N GLU A 121 -37.23 -5.97 -7.63
CA GLU A 121 -35.87 -5.94 -7.11
C GLU A 121 -34.86 -6.23 -8.21
N HIS A 122 -33.75 -5.53 -8.17
CA HIS A 122 -32.65 -5.68 -9.11
C HIS A 122 -31.39 -6.01 -8.35
N PHE A 123 -30.58 -6.93 -8.88
CA PHE A 123 -29.37 -7.40 -8.24
C PHE A 123 -28.15 -7.40 -9.17
N THR A 124 -26.96 -7.28 -8.58
CA THR A 124 -25.67 -7.48 -9.24
C THR A 124 -25.37 -8.96 -9.48
N ASP A 125 -24.25 -9.22 -10.15
CA ASP A 125 -23.53 -10.49 -10.07
C ASP A 125 -23.09 -10.78 -8.62
N ILE A 126 -22.70 -12.03 -8.35
CA ILE A 126 -22.21 -12.47 -7.04
C ILE A 126 -20.72 -12.14 -6.88
N TYR A 127 -20.40 -11.50 -5.76
CA TYR A 127 -19.06 -11.24 -5.25
C TYR A 127 -18.72 -12.18 -4.09
N THR A 128 -17.47 -12.14 -3.63
CA THR A 128 -17.03 -12.89 -2.45
C THR A 128 -16.18 -12.05 -1.52
N PHE A 129 -16.22 -12.38 -0.22
CA PHE A 129 -15.25 -11.89 0.76
C PHE A 129 -14.90 -13.03 1.74
N ASP A 130 -13.74 -12.95 2.40
CA ASP A 130 -13.30 -13.93 3.38
C ASP A 130 -12.99 -13.25 4.72
N ASN A 131 -13.77 -13.55 5.76
CA ASN A 131 -13.53 -12.99 7.09
C ASN A 131 -12.51 -13.77 7.92
N ALA A 132 -11.79 -14.74 7.31
CA ALA A 132 -10.59 -15.32 7.92
C ALA A 132 -9.45 -14.30 8.01
N ILE A 133 -9.42 -13.33 7.09
CA ILE A 133 -8.48 -12.21 7.07
C ILE A 133 -9.01 -11.06 7.95
N ASN A 134 -9.42 -11.41 9.17
CA ASN A 134 -9.93 -10.45 10.14
C ASN A 134 -8.84 -10.05 11.13
N TYR A 135 -8.49 -8.76 11.12
CA TYR A 135 -7.51 -8.16 12.02
C TYR A 135 -8.12 -7.21 13.06
N THR A 136 -9.45 -7.17 13.18
CA THR A 136 -10.14 -6.31 14.16
C THR A 136 -9.87 -6.78 15.58
N HIS A 137 -9.69 -5.83 16.51
CA HIS A 137 -9.62 -6.16 17.92
C HIS A 137 -11.01 -6.30 18.56
N MET A 138 -11.05 -6.85 19.77
CA MET A 138 -12.28 -6.92 20.57
C MET A 138 -12.78 -5.51 20.87
N ASP A 139 -14.05 -5.23 20.57
CA ASP A 139 -14.70 -3.98 20.97
C ASP A 139 -14.94 -3.95 22.49
N CYS A 140 -14.43 -2.91 23.16
CA CYS A 140 -14.58 -2.72 24.60
C CYS A 140 -15.63 -1.66 24.97
N SER A 141 -16.22 -0.95 24.01
CA SER A 141 -17.11 0.19 24.25
C SER A 141 -18.24 -0.09 25.26
N ASN A 142 -18.83 -1.28 25.17
CA ASN A 142 -19.97 -1.72 25.99
C ASN A 142 -19.58 -2.64 27.16
N ILE A 143 -18.29 -2.80 27.46
CA ILE A 143 -17.84 -3.63 28.58
C ILE A 143 -18.05 -2.90 29.91
N ALA A 144 -18.68 -3.59 30.87
CA ALA A 144 -18.91 -3.06 32.21
C ALA A 144 -17.58 -2.86 32.97
N SER A 145 -17.47 -1.75 33.70
CA SER A 145 -16.26 -1.45 34.47
C SER A 145 -16.09 -2.44 35.62
N PRO A 146 -14.89 -3.04 35.79
CA PRO A 146 -14.59 -3.89 36.96
C PRO A 146 -14.21 -3.06 38.21
N TYR A 147 -14.21 -1.74 38.12
CA TYR A 147 -13.85 -0.83 39.20
C TYR A 147 -15.09 -0.32 39.94
N PRO A 148 -14.99 0.03 41.23
CA PRO A 148 -16.07 0.69 41.96
C PRO A 148 -16.50 1.99 41.29
N ILE A 149 -17.78 2.33 41.43
CA ILE A 149 -18.30 3.66 41.10
C ILE A 149 -17.94 4.58 42.26
N ASP A 150 -16.90 5.38 42.08
CA ASP A 150 -16.32 6.28 43.07
C ASP A 150 -15.92 7.63 42.41
N SER A 151 -15.32 8.54 43.19
CA SER A 151 -14.89 9.84 42.67
C SER A 151 -13.85 9.72 41.55
N LEU A 152 -13.09 8.61 41.51
CA LEU A 152 -12.09 8.36 40.47
C LEU A 152 -12.73 7.90 39.15
N SER A 153 -13.94 7.31 39.17
CA SER A 153 -14.60 6.84 37.94
C SER A 153 -14.74 7.96 36.91
N SER A 154 -15.39 9.07 37.28
CA SER A 154 -15.58 10.22 36.38
C SER A 154 -14.26 10.87 35.94
N LEU A 155 -13.24 10.79 36.78
CA LEU A 155 -11.93 11.36 36.54
C LEU A 155 -11.17 10.62 35.44
N TYR A 156 -11.08 9.29 35.55
CA TYR A 156 -10.41 8.45 34.55
C TYR A 156 -11.19 8.44 33.21
N GLU A 157 -12.52 8.46 33.26
CA GLU A 157 -13.36 8.59 32.07
C GLU A 157 -13.07 9.89 31.31
N THR A 158 -13.05 11.02 32.02
CA THR A 158 -12.76 12.35 31.46
C THR A 158 -11.34 12.44 30.91
N ALA A 159 -10.36 11.94 31.67
CA ALA A 159 -8.96 11.94 31.23
C ALA A 159 -8.76 11.10 29.96
N ALA A 160 -9.32 9.89 29.91
CA ALA A 160 -9.21 9.02 28.73
C ALA A 160 -9.89 9.64 27.51
N GLU A 161 -11.08 10.22 27.66
CA GLU A 161 -11.79 10.92 26.57
C GLU A 161 -11.00 12.12 26.06
N HIS A 162 -10.47 12.94 26.97
CA HIS A 162 -9.63 14.07 26.59
C HIS A 162 -8.37 13.62 25.82
N ILE A 163 -7.64 12.63 26.33
CA ILE A 163 -6.44 12.08 25.68
C ILE A 163 -6.75 11.62 24.25
N ILE A 164 -7.81 10.85 24.06
CA ILE A 164 -8.18 10.30 22.76
C ILE A 164 -8.60 11.43 21.80
N ASN A 165 -9.42 12.38 22.25
CA ASN A 165 -9.89 13.48 21.42
C ASN A 165 -8.77 14.44 21.01
N GLN A 166 -7.82 14.73 21.89
CA GLN A 166 -6.72 15.67 21.61
C GLN A 166 -5.62 15.04 20.77
N THR A 167 -5.37 13.74 20.91
CA THR A 167 -4.33 13.05 20.13
C THR A 167 -4.83 12.51 18.80
N GLY A 168 -6.12 12.14 18.71
CA GLY A 168 -6.69 11.45 17.55
C GLY A 168 -6.16 10.02 17.33
N ILE A 169 -5.31 9.50 18.24
CA ILE A 169 -4.66 8.20 18.08
C ILE A 169 -5.63 7.11 18.54
N MET A 170 -6.31 6.50 17.57
CA MET A 170 -7.33 5.47 17.83
C MET A 170 -6.82 4.03 17.72
N LYS A 171 -5.66 3.80 17.09
CA LYS A 171 -5.14 2.47 16.73
C LYS A 171 -3.65 2.32 17.00
N GLY A 172 -3.19 1.07 17.04
CA GLY A 172 -1.82 0.71 17.36
C GLY A 172 -1.64 0.37 18.84
N PHE A 173 -0.48 0.69 19.41
CA PHE A 173 -0.17 0.39 20.81
C PHE A 173 -0.13 1.64 21.67
N CYS A 174 -0.77 1.57 22.84
CA CYS A 174 -0.67 2.59 23.89
C CYS A 174 0.07 2.04 25.11
N LEU A 175 1.01 2.81 25.64
CA LEU A 175 1.72 2.52 26.87
C LEU A 175 1.19 3.39 28.02
N VAL A 176 0.79 2.76 29.11
CA VAL A 176 0.35 3.44 30.34
C VAL A 176 1.44 3.27 31.40
N TYR A 177 2.14 4.35 31.73
CA TYR A 177 3.18 4.38 32.78
C TYR A 177 2.58 4.49 34.17
N GLY A 178 3.16 3.73 35.11
CA GLY A 178 2.71 3.69 36.50
C GLY A 178 1.24 3.32 36.56
N CYS A 179 0.87 2.23 35.88
CA CYS A 179 -0.52 1.91 35.58
C CYS A 179 -1.38 1.53 36.81
N GLY A 180 -0.76 1.37 38.00
CA GLY A 180 -1.47 1.09 39.24
C GLY A 180 -2.41 -0.10 39.12
N GLU A 181 -3.70 0.13 39.42
CA GLU A 181 -4.76 -0.90 39.29
C GLU A 181 -5.35 -1.00 37.87
N GLY A 182 -4.85 -0.25 36.89
CA GLY A 182 -5.24 -0.35 35.47
C GLY A 182 -6.49 0.45 35.07
N ARG A 183 -6.93 1.44 35.87
CA ARG A 183 -8.14 2.23 35.60
C ARG A 183 -8.03 3.02 34.30
N LEU A 184 -6.94 3.77 34.08
CA LEU A 184 -6.75 4.52 32.84
C LEU A 184 -6.67 3.58 31.63
N ALA A 185 -5.99 2.44 31.79
CA ALA A 185 -5.86 1.45 30.73
C ALA A 185 -7.23 0.89 30.28
N PHE A 186 -8.14 0.66 31.23
CA PHE A 186 -9.50 0.24 30.95
C PHE A 186 -10.30 1.32 30.21
N GLU A 187 -10.28 2.56 30.69
CA GLU A 187 -11.05 3.65 30.08
C GLU A 187 -10.56 4.03 28.67
N LEU A 188 -9.25 3.92 28.41
CA LEU A 188 -8.69 4.07 27.06
C LEU A 188 -9.14 2.96 26.11
N ALA A 189 -9.17 1.70 26.57
CA ALA A 189 -9.61 0.58 25.75
C ALA A 189 -11.09 0.71 25.34
N LYS A 190 -11.95 1.26 26.22
CA LYS A 190 -13.37 1.51 25.90
C LYS A 190 -13.58 2.58 24.82
N ARG A 191 -12.65 3.52 24.66
CA ARG A 191 -12.78 4.70 23.80
C ARG A 191 -11.91 4.65 22.55
N SER A 192 -11.18 3.56 22.34
CA SER A 192 -10.27 3.42 21.20
C SER A 192 -10.21 1.98 20.71
N ASP A 193 -9.48 1.76 19.62
CA ASP A 193 -9.09 0.45 19.10
C ASP A 193 -7.61 0.16 19.41
N LEU A 194 -7.03 0.87 20.39
CA LEU A 194 -5.66 0.66 20.83
C LEU A 194 -5.51 -0.68 21.58
N VAL A 195 -4.37 -1.34 21.39
CA VAL A 195 -3.87 -2.36 22.30
C VAL A 195 -3.11 -1.67 23.43
N ILE A 196 -3.62 -1.82 24.66
CA ILE A 196 -3.07 -1.11 25.81
C ILE A 196 -2.07 -1.98 26.56
N VAL A 197 -0.91 -1.41 26.89
CA VAL A 197 0.12 -2.03 27.71
C VAL A 197 0.35 -1.16 28.95
N GLY A 198 -0.08 -1.63 30.11
CA GLY A 198 0.23 -1.02 31.40
C GLY A 198 1.54 -1.55 31.99
N VAL A 199 2.37 -0.66 32.51
CA VAL A 199 3.59 -1.03 33.25
C VAL A 199 3.62 -0.38 34.62
N ASP A 200 4.09 -1.13 35.61
CA ASP A 200 4.30 -0.63 36.97
C ASP A 200 5.43 -1.40 37.67
N THR A 201 6.04 -0.80 38.69
CA THR A 201 7.00 -1.45 39.58
C THR A 201 6.32 -2.12 40.79
N ASP A 202 5.11 -1.68 41.16
CA ASP A 202 4.36 -2.25 42.27
C ASP A 202 3.69 -3.58 41.89
N SER A 203 4.17 -4.66 42.53
CA SER A 203 3.62 -6.00 42.34
C SER A 203 2.16 -6.12 42.77
N ALA A 204 1.74 -5.36 43.79
CA ALA A 204 0.38 -5.44 44.34
C ALA A 204 -0.63 -4.80 43.39
N GLY A 205 -0.37 -3.56 42.93
CA GLY A 205 -1.15 -2.86 41.91
C GLY A 205 -1.30 -3.68 40.63
N VAL A 206 -0.19 -4.21 40.10
CA VAL A 206 -0.20 -5.09 38.90
C VAL A 206 -1.09 -6.31 39.11
N SER A 207 -1.00 -6.97 40.26
CA SER A 207 -1.83 -8.15 40.56
C SER A 207 -3.32 -7.80 40.62
N THR A 208 -3.66 -6.66 41.23
CA THR A 208 -5.03 -6.15 41.28
C THR A 208 -5.55 -5.79 39.88
N ALA A 209 -4.73 -5.12 39.06
CA ALA A 209 -5.07 -4.76 37.70
C ALA A 209 -5.39 -6.00 36.87
N ILE A 210 -4.51 -7.02 36.89
CA ILE A 210 -4.73 -8.29 36.19
C ILE A 210 -6.05 -8.92 36.61
N LYS A 211 -6.32 -9.01 37.92
CA LYS A 211 -7.56 -9.61 38.44
C LYS A 211 -8.82 -8.87 37.95
N LYS A 212 -8.84 -7.53 38.04
CA LYS A 212 -9.99 -6.71 37.62
C LYS A 212 -10.21 -6.77 36.11
N LEU A 213 -9.14 -6.68 35.33
CA LEU A 213 -9.22 -6.73 33.86
C LEU A 213 -9.57 -8.14 33.34
N MET A 214 -9.16 -9.20 34.04
CA MET A 214 -9.62 -10.56 33.77
C MET A 214 -11.12 -10.72 34.08
N GLN A 215 -11.61 -10.14 35.20
CA GLN A 215 -13.03 -10.15 35.53
C GLN A 215 -13.89 -9.46 34.46
N ALA A 216 -13.37 -8.38 33.85
CA ALA A 216 -14.02 -7.70 32.72
C ALA A 216 -13.83 -8.40 31.36
N GLY A 217 -13.01 -9.46 31.29
CA GLY A 217 -12.77 -10.22 30.06
C GLY A 217 -11.86 -9.53 29.04
N VAL A 218 -11.18 -8.44 29.40
CA VAL A 218 -10.38 -7.61 28.48
C VAL A 218 -8.87 -7.85 28.61
N TYR A 219 -8.43 -8.49 29.71
CA TYR A 219 -7.02 -8.84 29.90
C TYR A 219 -6.56 -9.89 28.87
N GLY A 220 -5.43 -9.62 28.21
CA GLY A 220 -4.87 -10.46 27.15
C GLY A 220 -5.47 -10.20 25.76
N ALA A 221 -6.75 -9.83 25.68
CA ALA A 221 -7.45 -9.51 24.43
C ALA A 221 -7.22 -8.06 23.96
N ARG A 222 -7.31 -7.09 24.87
CA ARG A 222 -7.15 -5.64 24.59
C ARG A 222 -6.15 -4.96 25.49
N ILE A 223 -6.02 -5.42 26.73
CA ILE A 223 -5.17 -4.81 27.75
C ILE A 223 -4.19 -5.85 28.28
N LYS A 224 -2.91 -5.49 28.36
CA LYS A 224 -1.87 -6.28 29.02
C LYS A 224 -1.26 -5.42 30.12
N VAL A 225 -1.08 -5.98 31.30
CA VAL A 225 -0.42 -5.29 32.41
C VAL A 225 0.76 -6.13 32.85
N ARG A 226 1.92 -5.50 33.07
CA ARG A 226 3.12 -6.22 33.49
C ARG A 226 3.89 -5.43 34.54
N LYS A 227 4.43 -6.17 35.50
CA LYS A 227 5.48 -5.64 36.37
C LYS A 227 6.76 -5.41 35.56
N VAL A 228 7.43 -4.30 35.81
CA VAL A 228 8.78 -4.01 35.34
C VAL A 228 9.70 -3.73 36.52
N ASP A 229 11.00 -3.90 36.33
CA ASP A 229 11.99 -3.63 37.40
C ASP A 229 12.23 -2.14 37.60
N SER A 230 12.02 -1.33 36.55
CA SER A 230 12.18 0.13 36.59
C SER A 230 11.34 0.80 35.48
N LEU A 231 10.83 2.00 35.77
CA LEU A 231 10.22 2.90 34.78
C LEU A 231 11.26 3.80 34.09
N GLU A 232 12.53 3.76 34.53
CA GLU A 232 13.65 4.45 33.88
C GLU A 232 14.19 3.69 32.66
N SER A 233 13.91 2.38 32.57
CA SER A 233 14.40 1.51 31.50
C SER A 233 13.44 0.35 31.30
N LEU A 234 12.61 0.43 30.26
CA LEU A 234 11.60 -0.57 29.96
C LEU A 234 12.13 -1.70 29.08
N PRO A 235 11.63 -2.94 29.26
CA PRO A 235 12.01 -4.10 28.45
C PRO A 235 11.26 -4.13 27.10
N PHE A 236 11.19 -2.99 26.41
CA PHE A 236 10.57 -2.86 25.08
C PHE A 236 11.59 -2.37 24.06
N THR A 237 11.40 -2.78 22.81
CA THR A 237 12.17 -2.21 21.69
C THR A 237 11.86 -0.72 21.54
N LYS A 238 12.77 0.01 20.90
CA LYS A 238 12.55 1.42 20.52
C LYS A 238 11.39 1.53 19.53
N TYR A 239 10.81 2.71 19.38
CA TYR A 239 9.89 3.06 18.27
C TYR A 239 8.56 2.29 18.25
N PHE A 240 8.14 1.69 19.37
CA PHE A 240 7.05 0.74 19.38
C PHE A 240 5.66 1.36 19.62
N PHE A 241 5.52 2.31 20.54
CA PHE A 241 4.21 2.78 21.00
C PHE A 241 3.72 4.01 20.24
N ASN A 242 2.48 3.97 19.75
CA ASN A 242 1.82 5.07 19.08
C ASN A 242 1.44 6.18 20.08
N LEU A 243 0.97 5.79 21.26
CA LEU A 243 0.57 6.69 22.33
C LEU A 243 1.25 6.29 23.65
N ILE A 244 1.73 7.26 24.41
CA ILE A 244 2.25 7.05 25.77
C ILE A 244 1.57 8.03 26.72
N VAL A 245 1.01 7.52 27.80
CA VAL A 245 0.29 8.27 28.84
C VAL A 245 0.74 7.80 30.22
N SER A 246 0.28 8.47 31.29
CA SER A 246 0.60 8.08 32.67
C SER A 246 -0.65 8.07 33.54
N ASP A 247 -0.90 6.94 34.20
CA ASP A 247 -1.92 6.81 35.23
C ASP A 247 -1.42 7.44 36.54
N ASN A 248 -0.13 7.27 36.86
CA ASN A 248 0.51 7.88 38.04
C ASN A 248 0.35 9.41 38.11
N ILE A 249 0.30 10.12 36.98
CA ILE A 249 0.02 11.57 37.01
C ILE A 249 -1.39 11.82 37.53
N LEU A 250 -2.39 11.04 37.11
CA LEU A 250 -3.77 11.19 37.57
C LEU A 250 -3.94 10.81 39.05
N SER A 251 -3.19 9.82 39.54
CA SER A 251 -3.30 9.35 40.92
C SER A 251 -2.43 10.14 41.91
N GLU A 252 -1.18 10.43 41.56
CA GLU A 252 -0.16 11.02 42.45
C GLU A 252 0.24 12.46 42.05
N GLY A 253 -0.24 12.99 40.93
CA GLY A 253 0.08 14.36 40.50
C GLY A 253 1.50 14.53 39.97
N MET A 254 2.22 13.45 39.65
CA MET A 254 3.63 13.55 39.23
C MET A 254 4.01 12.56 38.12
N PRO A 255 4.90 12.95 37.19
CA PRO A 255 5.45 12.03 36.20
C PRO A 255 6.44 11.06 36.85
N VAL A 256 6.52 9.84 36.31
CA VAL A 256 7.42 8.77 36.78
C VAL A 256 8.27 8.22 35.64
N GLY A 257 9.44 7.69 36.00
CA GLY A 257 10.43 7.23 35.03
C GLY A 257 11.11 8.38 34.30
N SER A 258 11.66 8.08 33.13
CA SER A 258 12.42 9.04 32.32
C SER A 258 11.69 9.47 31.05
N ALA A 259 11.68 10.78 30.79
CA ALA A 259 11.22 11.35 29.53
C ALA A 259 12.00 10.81 28.33
N ALA A 260 13.32 10.61 28.48
CA ALA A 260 14.15 10.03 27.41
C ALA A 260 13.76 8.58 27.13
N GLU A 261 13.36 7.81 28.15
CA GLU A 261 12.91 6.44 27.97
C GLU A 261 11.54 6.36 27.29
N MET A 262 10.58 7.21 27.68
CA MET A 262 9.33 7.37 26.93
C MET A 262 9.60 7.71 25.47
N TYR A 263 10.48 8.67 25.20
CA TYR A 263 10.84 9.04 23.83
C TYR A 263 11.57 7.92 23.09
N ARG A 264 12.37 7.08 23.75
CA ARG A 264 13.03 5.92 23.12
C ARG A 264 12.00 4.95 22.54
N VAL A 265 10.95 4.62 23.31
CA VAL A 265 9.93 3.65 22.91
C VAL A 265 8.79 4.26 22.08
N LEU A 266 8.74 5.59 21.95
CA LEU A 266 7.74 6.30 21.14
C LEU A 266 7.94 6.07 19.64
N ARG A 267 6.89 5.70 18.91
CA ARG A 267 6.88 5.49 17.47
C ARG A 267 7.23 6.78 16.70
N PRO A 268 8.18 6.76 15.73
CA PRO A 268 8.44 7.88 14.83
C PRO A 268 7.23 8.22 13.95
N SER A 269 7.30 9.36 13.25
CA SER A 269 6.27 9.79 12.29
C SER A 269 4.87 9.91 12.90
N GLY A 270 4.76 10.62 14.03
CA GLY A 270 3.46 10.98 14.63
C GLY A 270 3.09 10.31 15.96
N GLY A 271 3.94 9.42 16.51
CA GLY A 271 3.70 8.91 17.86
C GLY A 271 3.69 10.04 18.89
N SER A 272 2.78 9.97 19.87
CA SER A 272 2.57 11.03 20.86
C SER A 272 2.80 10.56 22.30
N ILE A 273 3.60 11.30 23.06
CA ILE A 273 3.53 11.32 24.53
C ILE A 273 2.50 12.38 24.89
N TYR A 274 1.47 12.02 25.66
CA TYR A 274 0.43 12.95 26.11
C TYR A 274 0.22 12.77 27.62
N LEU A 275 0.77 13.69 28.41
CA LEU A 275 0.84 13.60 29.87
C LEU A 275 0.11 14.77 30.48
N GLY A 276 -0.59 14.56 31.58
CA GLY A 276 -1.33 15.62 32.23
C GLY A 276 -2.47 15.10 33.06
N GLN A 277 -3.28 16.04 33.55
CA GLN A 277 -4.41 15.74 34.40
C GLN A 277 -5.52 16.79 34.32
N PRO A 278 -6.79 16.40 34.53
CA PRO A 278 -7.90 17.34 34.74
C PRO A 278 -7.78 18.14 36.04
N ASP A 279 -8.43 19.32 36.10
CA ASP A 279 -8.45 20.24 37.27
C ASP A 279 -9.01 19.62 38.58
N ALA A 280 -9.61 18.43 38.51
CA ALA A 280 -10.26 17.74 39.63
C ALA A 280 -9.44 16.59 40.24
N CYS A 281 -8.16 16.45 39.87
CA CYS A 281 -7.30 15.40 40.44
C CYS A 281 -7.00 15.63 41.93
N PRO A 282 -6.92 14.55 42.73
CA PRO A 282 -6.70 14.66 44.17
C PRO A 282 -5.34 15.24 44.53
N ASN A 283 -4.33 15.04 43.67
CA ASN A 283 -2.98 15.55 43.78
C ASN A 283 -2.69 16.47 42.58
N GLU A 284 -2.08 17.63 42.82
CA GLU A 284 -1.86 18.64 41.80
C GLU A 284 -0.51 18.46 41.10
N LEU A 285 -0.55 18.35 39.77
CA LEU A 285 0.62 18.42 38.89
C LEU A 285 0.94 19.87 38.58
N THR A 286 2.18 20.29 38.83
CA THR A 286 2.60 21.65 38.51
C THR A 286 3.29 21.74 37.14
N LYS A 287 3.19 22.91 36.50
CA LYS A 287 3.93 23.21 35.26
C LYS A 287 5.44 23.10 35.44
N ASP A 288 5.95 23.45 36.61
CA ASP A 288 7.38 23.41 36.90
C ASP A 288 7.91 21.97 36.98
N GLU A 289 7.14 21.05 37.59
CA GLU A 289 7.49 19.63 37.62
C GLU A 289 7.51 19.01 36.23
N LEU A 290 6.49 19.28 35.40
CA LEU A 290 6.49 18.85 33.99
C LEU A 290 7.68 19.42 33.21
N ASN A 291 7.96 20.72 33.36
CA ASN A 291 9.08 21.38 32.71
C ASN A 291 10.42 20.73 33.10
N LEU A 292 10.64 20.51 34.39
CA LEU A 292 11.86 19.88 34.90
C LEU A 292 12.02 18.46 34.36
N TRP A 293 10.93 17.69 34.34
CA TRP A 293 10.93 16.31 33.88
C TRP A 293 11.23 16.18 32.37
N PHE A 294 10.56 16.96 31.51
CA PHE A 294 10.87 16.97 30.07
C PHE A 294 12.28 17.48 29.77
N LYS A 295 12.74 18.51 30.50
CA LYS A 295 14.10 19.05 30.37
C LYS A 295 15.16 18.00 30.72
N ALA A 296 14.93 17.18 31.74
CA ALA A 296 15.83 16.08 32.11
C ALA A 296 15.98 15.04 30.98
N GLY A 297 14.93 14.84 30.17
CA GLY A 297 14.99 14.00 28.97
C GLY A 297 15.46 14.69 27.69
N ALA A 298 15.84 15.97 27.75
CA ALA A 298 16.16 16.80 26.59
C ALA A 298 15.03 16.86 25.55
N LEU A 299 13.78 16.91 26.00
CA LEU A 299 12.60 17.01 25.14
C LEU A 299 11.97 18.39 25.21
N SER A 300 11.54 18.88 24.05
CA SER A 300 10.63 20.01 23.94
C SER A 300 9.20 19.49 23.83
N TYR A 301 8.26 20.22 24.41
CA TYR A 301 6.84 19.85 24.45
C TYR A 301 5.96 21.09 24.26
N THR A 302 4.70 20.85 23.91
CA THR A 302 3.65 21.88 23.87
C THR A 302 2.65 21.65 25.00
N THR A 303 2.09 22.71 25.59
CA THR A 303 1.06 22.61 26.62
C THR A 303 -0.33 22.81 26.05
N ASN A 304 -1.31 22.09 26.60
CA ASN A 304 -2.72 22.38 26.48
C ASN A 304 -3.29 22.55 27.90
N ASP A 305 -3.76 23.76 28.22
CA ASP A 305 -4.30 24.09 29.54
C ASP A 305 -5.85 24.03 29.56
N GLU A 306 -6.48 23.45 28.53
CA GLU A 306 -7.93 23.32 28.45
C GLU A 306 -8.42 22.18 29.36
N ASN A 307 -9.21 22.54 30.38
CA ASN A 307 -9.80 21.63 31.37
C ASN A 307 -8.77 20.81 32.17
N GLY A 308 -7.59 21.37 32.43
CA GLY A 308 -6.51 20.70 33.13
C GLY A 308 -5.15 21.20 32.68
N LEU A 309 -4.09 20.55 33.16
CA LEU A 309 -2.72 20.78 32.69
C LEU A 309 -2.27 19.58 31.87
N TRP A 310 -2.01 19.80 30.58
CA TRP A 310 -1.57 18.76 29.65
C TRP A 310 -0.33 19.17 28.87
N ALA A 311 0.50 18.19 28.53
CA ALA A 311 1.72 18.34 27.78
C ALA A 311 1.81 17.26 26.69
N GLN A 312 2.23 17.68 25.50
CA GLN A 312 2.36 16.80 24.34
C GLN A 312 3.77 16.87 23.74
N VAL A 313 4.30 15.69 23.39
CA VAL A 313 5.46 15.53 22.52
C VAL A 313 5.08 14.64 21.35
N VAL A 314 5.14 15.17 20.13
CA VAL A 314 4.94 14.39 18.90
C VAL A 314 6.30 14.06 18.29
N ARG A 315 6.54 12.78 18.01
CA ARG A 315 7.81 12.33 17.46
C ARG A 315 7.88 12.57 15.96
N ALA A 316 8.92 13.29 15.54
CA ALA A 316 9.25 13.48 14.13
C ALA A 316 9.69 12.17 13.44
N PRO A 317 9.66 12.11 12.10
CA PRO A 317 10.32 11.04 11.34
C PRO A 317 11.80 10.90 11.71
N LEU A 318 12.37 9.71 11.49
CA LEU A 318 13.79 9.46 11.78
C LEU A 318 14.69 10.34 10.89
N PHE A 319 15.83 10.74 11.43
CA PHE A 319 16.76 11.57 10.68
C PHE A 319 17.30 10.80 9.47
N GLY A 320 17.16 11.37 8.27
CA GLY A 320 17.61 10.75 7.03
C GLY A 320 16.75 9.57 6.58
N SER A 321 15.56 9.35 7.16
CA SER A 321 14.57 8.43 6.59
C SER A 321 13.85 9.06 5.41
N ALA A 322 13.37 8.22 4.49
CA ALA A 322 12.50 8.62 3.41
C ALA A 322 11.31 7.66 3.30
N ASP A 323 10.19 8.14 2.80
CA ASP A 323 9.05 7.28 2.47
C ASP A 323 9.35 6.44 1.23
N TRP A 324 8.50 5.43 0.97
CA TRP A 324 8.48 4.65 -0.27
C TRP A 324 7.08 4.69 -0.88
N PRO A 325 6.65 5.86 -1.40
CA PRO A 325 5.24 6.14 -1.61
C PRO A 325 4.61 5.40 -2.79
N ARG A 326 5.39 4.83 -3.72
CA ARG A 326 4.84 4.16 -4.92
C ARG A 326 5.75 3.06 -5.45
N GLN A 327 5.32 2.42 -6.53
CA GLN A 327 6.15 1.49 -7.31
C GLN A 327 7.50 2.14 -7.66
N TYR A 328 8.61 1.46 -7.33
CA TYR A 328 9.98 1.97 -7.49
C TYR A 328 10.33 3.24 -6.67
N GLY A 329 9.60 3.52 -5.59
CA GLY A 329 9.95 4.55 -4.62
C GLY A 329 9.36 5.92 -4.94
N ASN A 330 10.16 6.81 -5.53
CA ASN A 330 9.73 8.15 -5.93
C ASN A 330 9.16 8.15 -7.35
N PRO A 331 8.43 9.19 -7.77
CA PRO A 331 7.90 9.28 -9.14
C PRO A 331 8.99 9.45 -10.23
N ASP A 332 10.26 9.59 -9.83
CA ASP A 332 11.43 9.52 -10.72
C ASP A 332 11.81 8.08 -11.11
N ASN A 333 11.12 7.07 -10.55
CA ASN A 333 11.37 5.64 -10.73
C ASN A 333 12.80 5.22 -10.40
N ALA A 334 13.52 5.90 -9.49
CA ALA A 334 14.92 5.55 -9.19
C ALA A 334 15.11 4.17 -8.52
N ALA A 335 14.02 3.52 -8.08
CA ALA A 335 14.05 2.36 -7.18
C ALA A 335 14.88 2.63 -5.91
N ASN A 336 14.90 3.89 -5.48
CA ASN A 336 15.61 4.41 -4.32
C ASN A 336 15.01 5.76 -3.92
N THR A 337 14.69 5.94 -2.64
CA THR A 337 14.09 7.17 -2.13
C THR A 337 15.08 8.05 -1.35
N GLY A 338 16.32 7.58 -1.21
CA GLY A 338 17.37 8.25 -0.45
C GLY A 338 17.35 7.93 1.05
N ASP A 339 16.56 6.94 1.49
CA ASP A 339 16.57 6.50 2.88
C ASP A 339 17.99 6.06 3.28
N THR A 340 18.50 6.63 4.36
CA THR A 340 19.85 6.37 4.85
C THR A 340 19.92 5.15 5.77
N LEU A 341 18.78 4.64 6.24
CA LEU A 341 18.66 3.62 7.29
C LEU A 341 19.51 3.93 8.53
N GLU A 342 19.63 5.21 8.89
CA GLU A 342 20.52 5.70 9.95
C GLU A 342 21.98 5.21 9.76
N GLY A 343 22.43 5.13 8.51
CA GLY A 343 23.75 4.65 8.09
C GLY A 343 23.90 3.12 8.05
N ALA A 344 22.83 2.35 8.13
CA ALA A 344 22.90 0.90 7.94
C ALA A 344 23.06 0.53 6.45
N THR A 345 24.09 -0.26 6.15
CA THR A 345 24.37 -0.79 4.82
C THR A 345 24.48 -2.32 4.79
N GLN A 346 24.38 -2.97 5.95
CA GLN A 346 24.57 -4.41 6.15
C GLN A 346 23.46 -4.98 7.04
N THR A 347 23.16 -6.27 6.91
CA THR A 347 22.06 -6.92 7.63
C THR A 347 22.27 -7.01 9.14
N ASP A 348 23.52 -7.08 9.60
CA ASP A 348 23.91 -7.10 11.02
C ASP A 348 23.90 -5.70 11.68
N HIS A 349 23.86 -4.64 10.87
CA HIS A 349 23.58 -3.28 11.33
C HIS A 349 22.09 -3.09 11.69
N LEU A 350 21.24 -4.06 11.39
CA LEU A 350 19.81 -4.00 11.60
C LEU A 350 19.38 -5.14 12.54
N MET A 351 18.27 -4.95 13.22
CA MET A 351 17.64 -5.94 14.10
C MET A 351 16.16 -6.06 13.77
N ILE A 352 15.57 -7.22 14.05
CA ILE A 352 14.12 -7.40 13.95
C ILE A 352 13.45 -6.44 14.93
N GLN A 353 12.55 -5.61 14.41
CA GLN A 353 11.72 -4.70 15.19
C GLN A 353 10.39 -5.37 15.54
N TRP A 354 9.77 -6.02 14.56
CA TRP A 354 8.53 -6.79 14.73
C TRP A 354 8.45 -7.92 13.69
N ILE A 355 7.67 -8.94 14.02
CA ILE A 355 7.35 -10.10 13.19
C ILE A 355 5.90 -10.50 13.45
N GLY A 356 5.12 -10.76 12.40
CA GLY A 356 3.71 -11.13 12.57
C GLY A 356 2.88 -11.12 11.30
N SER A 357 1.58 -10.91 11.49
CA SER A 357 0.58 -10.86 10.42
C SER A 357 0.84 -9.75 9.39
N PRO A 358 0.30 -9.90 8.17
CA PRO A 358 -0.33 -11.10 7.64
C PRO A 358 0.65 -12.27 7.44
N GLY A 359 0.08 -13.47 7.33
CA GLY A 359 0.76 -14.66 6.83
C GLY A 359 0.42 -14.91 5.35
N ALA A 360 0.81 -16.09 4.85
CA ALA A 360 0.66 -16.46 3.44
C ALA A 360 -0.79 -16.48 2.91
N ASP A 361 -1.79 -16.56 3.78
CA ASP A 361 -3.21 -16.58 3.42
C ASP A 361 -3.76 -15.21 2.99
N PHE A 362 -3.03 -14.12 3.28
CA PHE A 362 -3.38 -12.78 2.82
C PHE A 362 -3.11 -12.57 1.32
N GLY A 363 -1.99 -13.07 0.83
CA GLY A 363 -1.56 -12.94 -0.56
C GLY A 363 -2.23 -13.95 -1.49
N ALA A 364 -2.05 -13.75 -2.81
CA ALA A 364 -2.44 -14.75 -3.80
C ALA A 364 -1.40 -15.88 -3.87
N ASP A 365 -0.30 -15.63 -4.58
CA ASP A 365 0.87 -16.49 -4.71
C ASP A 365 2.08 -15.56 -4.90
N ARG A 366 3.30 -16.05 -4.65
CA ARG A 366 4.53 -15.25 -4.84
C ARG A 366 4.85 -14.92 -6.30
N ASN A 367 4.43 -15.75 -7.27
CA ASN A 367 4.88 -15.71 -8.67
C ASN A 367 4.33 -14.58 -9.58
N PRO A 368 3.16 -13.96 -9.34
CA PRO A 368 2.52 -13.08 -10.31
C PRO A 368 3.18 -11.71 -10.46
N ARG A 369 4.31 -11.46 -9.78
CA ARG A 369 5.00 -10.16 -9.77
C ARG A 369 4.10 -9.05 -9.28
N MET A 370 3.64 -9.25 -8.05
CA MET A 370 2.83 -8.29 -7.33
C MET A 370 3.52 -6.91 -7.31
N PRO A 371 2.75 -5.83 -7.33
CA PRO A 371 3.22 -4.48 -7.10
C PRO A 371 4.00 -4.39 -5.79
N ALA A 372 4.91 -3.43 -5.72
CA ALA A 372 5.60 -3.13 -4.49
C ALA A 372 4.60 -2.74 -3.41
N PRO A 373 4.81 -3.16 -2.15
CA PRO A 373 4.19 -2.45 -1.04
C PRO A 373 4.66 -0.99 -1.07
N VAL A 374 3.86 -0.11 -0.49
CA VAL A 374 4.18 1.32 -0.42
C VAL A 374 4.12 1.78 1.02
N MET A 375 4.97 2.71 1.40
CA MET A 375 5.04 3.24 2.75
C MET A 375 5.05 4.76 2.72
N ALA A 376 4.17 5.38 3.50
CA ALA A 376 4.20 6.81 3.75
C ALA A 376 3.82 7.12 5.20
N ASN A 377 4.52 8.08 5.83
CA ASN A 377 4.25 8.52 7.20
C ASN A 377 4.14 7.37 8.23
N GLY A 378 4.99 6.35 8.06
CA GLY A 378 5.03 5.16 8.91
C GLY A 378 3.84 4.22 8.76
N ARG A 379 3.03 4.35 7.71
CA ARG A 379 1.99 3.39 7.32
C ARG A 379 2.45 2.61 6.10
N LEU A 380 2.47 1.29 6.22
CA LEU A 380 2.82 0.35 5.16
C LEU A 380 1.53 -0.22 4.56
N TYR A 381 1.35 -0.02 3.26
CA TYR A 381 0.22 -0.52 2.49
C TYR A 381 0.65 -1.71 1.64
N HIS A 382 -0.20 -2.73 1.59
CA HIS A 382 0.12 -3.97 0.90
C HIS A 382 -1.11 -4.58 0.23
N GLN A 383 -0.94 -4.98 -1.04
CA GLN A 383 -1.95 -5.68 -1.83
C GLN A 383 -1.93 -7.19 -1.52
N GLY A 384 -3.10 -7.75 -1.25
CA GLY A 384 -3.32 -9.21 -1.18
C GLY A 384 -4.10 -9.72 -2.39
N LEU A 385 -4.80 -10.84 -2.25
CA LEU A 385 -5.74 -11.32 -3.28
C LEU A 385 -7.06 -10.54 -3.20
N ASN A 386 -7.31 -9.63 -4.16
CA ASN A 386 -8.49 -8.75 -4.21
C ASN A 386 -8.71 -7.98 -2.90
N ARG A 387 -7.61 -7.52 -2.28
CA ARG A 387 -7.64 -6.82 -1.00
C ARG A 387 -6.46 -5.90 -0.84
N VAL A 388 -6.60 -4.94 0.05
CA VAL A 388 -5.54 -4.05 0.48
C VAL A 388 -5.65 -3.81 1.98
N MET A 389 -4.50 -3.66 2.65
CA MET A 389 -4.44 -3.32 4.06
C MET A 389 -3.47 -2.17 4.30
N ALA A 390 -3.61 -1.52 5.46
CA ALA A 390 -2.60 -0.66 6.04
C ALA A 390 -2.13 -1.23 7.38
N MET A 391 -0.83 -1.21 7.62
CA MET A 391 -0.22 -1.54 8.89
C MET A 391 0.80 -0.49 9.33
N ASP A 392 1.04 -0.42 10.63
CA ASP A 392 2.10 0.40 11.20
C ASP A 392 3.48 -0.16 10.84
N SER A 393 4.32 0.66 10.25
CA SER A 393 5.66 0.26 9.84
C SER A 393 6.56 -0.08 11.01
N TYR A 394 6.35 0.47 12.21
CA TYR A 394 7.31 0.33 13.33
C TYR A 394 6.91 -0.70 14.38
N ASN A 395 5.66 -1.17 14.39
CA ASN A 395 5.20 -2.19 15.33
C ASN A 395 4.35 -3.30 14.70
N GLY A 396 3.99 -3.20 13.41
CA GLY A 396 3.25 -4.23 12.70
C GLY A 396 1.75 -4.29 13.02
N SER A 397 1.20 -3.34 13.80
CA SER A 397 -0.25 -3.25 14.02
C SER A 397 -0.99 -3.01 12.72
N ILE A 398 -1.94 -3.87 12.37
CA ILE A 398 -2.79 -3.68 11.20
C ILE A 398 -3.88 -2.68 11.57
N TYR A 399 -3.98 -1.58 10.82
CA TYR A 399 -4.99 -0.56 11.06
C TYR A 399 -6.31 -0.97 10.43
N TRP A 400 -6.28 -1.46 9.20
CA TRP A 400 -7.47 -1.88 8.49
C TRP A 400 -7.12 -2.82 7.34
N SER A 401 -8.10 -3.59 6.90
CA SER A 401 -8.05 -4.42 5.70
C SER A 401 -9.39 -4.28 4.96
N LEU A 402 -9.33 -4.14 3.64
CA LEU A 402 -10.49 -4.00 2.76
C LEU A 402 -10.44 -5.09 1.69
N GLU A 403 -11.54 -5.81 1.52
CA GLU A 403 -11.76 -6.70 0.37
C GLU A 403 -12.33 -5.85 -0.78
N ILE A 404 -11.59 -5.75 -1.87
CA ILE A 404 -11.90 -4.93 -3.05
C ILE A 404 -11.77 -5.84 -4.29
N PRO A 405 -12.88 -6.42 -4.80
CA PRO A 405 -12.88 -7.42 -5.88
C PRO A 405 -12.05 -7.04 -7.11
N ASP A 406 -12.08 -5.78 -7.54
CA ASP A 406 -11.48 -5.30 -8.79
C ASP A 406 -10.19 -4.49 -8.57
N SER A 407 -9.51 -4.72 -7.44
CA SER A 407 -8.24 -4.05 -7.10
C SER A 407 -6.98 -4.79 -7.53
N LEU A 408 -7.07 -6.10 -7.82
CA LEU A 408 -5.89 -6.94 -8.04
C LEU A 408 -5.19 -6.57 -9.33
N ARG A 409 -3.94 -6.11 -9.20
CA ARG A 409 -3.04 -5.92 -10.34
C ARG A 409 -1.78 -6.73 -10.18
N VAL A 410 -1.33 -7.35 -11.26
CA VAL A 410 -0.14 -8.21 -11.29
C VAL A 410 0.74 -7.90 -12.51
N ASN A 411 1.87 -8.59 -12.65
CA ASN A 411 2.82 -8.38 -13.74
C ASN A 411 3.28 -6.92 -13.91
N THR A 412 3.51 -6.27 -12.77
CA THR A 412 3.96 -4.88 -12.62
C THR A 412 5.09 -4.43 -13.55
N PRO A 413 6.07 -5.27 -13.95
CA PRO A 413 7.07 -4.93 -14.96
C PRO A 413 6.53 -4.49 -16.32
N ARG A 414 5.26 -4.77 -16.63
CA ARG A 414 4.59 -4.40 -17.89
C ARG A 414 3.65 -3.22 -17.74
N GLU A 415 3.07 -3.09 -16.55
CA GLU A 415 1.96 -2.20 -16.28
C GLU A 415 2.38 -0.87 -15.67
N GLY A 416 3.41 -0.85 -14.82
CA GLY A 416 3.74 0.34 -14.03
C GLY A 416 3.04 0.34 -12.65
N GLY A 417 2.96 1.51 -12.01
CA GLY A 417 2.39 1.65 -10.66
C GLY A 417 0.92 2.09 -10.69
N TYR A 418 0.08 1.39 -9.93
CA TYR A 418 -1.36 1.65 -9.79
C TYR A 418 -1.76 2.16 -8.39
N VAL A 419 -0.78 2.27 -7.49
CA VAL A 419 -0.93 2.81 -6.13
C VAL A 419 0.11 3.89 -5.84
N SER A 420 -0.29 4.88 -5.06
CA SER A 420 0.60 5.89 -4.49
C SER A 420 0.10 6.29 -3.10
N ALA A 421 0.99 6.62 -2.17
CA ALA A 421 0.62 7.04 -0.82
C ALA A 421 1.30 8.37 -0.43
N ASP A 422 0.64 9.17 0.40
CA ASP A 422 1.23 10.30 1.13
C ASP A 422 0.94 10.21 2.62
N ALA A 423 1.15 11.31 3.34
CA ALA A 423 0.99 11.36 4.79
C ALA A 423 -0.45 11.10 5.26
N ASP A 424 -1.44 11.33 4.40
CA ASP A 424 -2.85 11.29 4.73
C ASP A 424 -3.45 9.93 4.36
N GLY A 425 -3.00 9.29 3.28
CA GLY A 425 -3.59 8.01 2.88
C GLY A 425 -3.05 7.38 1.60
N LEU A 426 -3.85 6.45 1.07
CA LEU A 426 -3.54 5.65 -0.11
C LEU A 426 -4.43 6.06 -1.28
N TYR A 427 -3.81 6.30 -2.42
CA TYR A 427 -4.44 6.43 -3.74
C TYR A 427 -4.30 5.11 -4.47
N ILE A 428 -5.41 4.50 -4.89
CA ILE A 428 -5.42 3.19 -5.55
C ILE A 428 -6.33 3.22 -6.77
N ALA A 429 -5.87 2.72 -7.91
CA ALA A 429 -6.73 2.52 -9.08
C ALA A 429 -7.56 1.24 -8.91
N VAL A 430 -8.88 1.37 -9.01
CA VAL A 430 -9.86 0.30 -8.95
C VAL A 430 -10.78 0.47 -10.15
N ASP A 431 -10.68 -0.45 -11.11
CA ASP A 431 -11.36 -0.33 -12.42
C ASP A 431 -11.12 1.04 -13.10
N ASP A 432 -12.18 1.78 -13.42
CA ASP A 432 -12.16 3.09 -14.07
C ASP A 432 -11.95 4.28 -13.11
N ASP A 433 -11.77 3.99 -11.82
CA ASP A 433 -11.64 4.99 -10.76
C ASP A 433 -10.28 4.94 -10.07
N CYS A 434 -9.93 6.07 -9.44
CA CYS A 434 -8.94 6.10 -8.38
C CYS A 434 -9.61 6.43 -7.05
N TRP A 435 -9.37 5.64 -6.01
CA TRP A 435 -9.90 5.87 -4.67
C TRP A 435 -8.84 6.49 -3.79
N PHE A 436 -9.22 7.47 -2.98
CA PHE A 436 -8.43 7.91 -1.82
C PHE A 436 -8.99 7.28 -0.55
N LEU A 437 -8.17 6.45 0.08
CA LEU A 437 -8.45 5.76 1.33
C LEU A 437 -7.70 6.45 2.47
N ASP A 438 -8.42 6.84 3.51
CA ASP A 438 -7.84 7.41 4.72
C ASP A 438 -6.84 6.43 5.38
N GLY A 439 -5.67 6.94 5.77
CA GLY A 439 -4.57 6.12 6.26
C GLY A 439 -4.87 5.36 7.55
N ASP A 440 -5.71 5.89 8.43
CA ASP A 440 -5.97 5.31 9.76
C ASP A 440 -7.22 4.42 9.81
N THR A 441 -8.20 4.73 8.98
CA THR A 441 -9.52 4.07 9.02
C THR A 441 -9.77 3.17 7.81
N GLY A 442 -9.12 3.45 6.68
CA GLY A 442 -9.42 2.81 5.40
C GLY A 442 -10.72 3.29 4.79
N ALA A 443 -11.35 4.34 5.35
CA ALA A 443 -12.55 4.90 4.77
C ALA A 443 -12.25 5.48 3.39
N ARG A 444 -13.10 5.19 2.40
CA ARG A 444 -13.04 5.81 1.09
C ARG A 444 -13.55 7.25 1.19
N ILE A 445 -12.63 8.19 1.34
CA ILE A 445 -12.94 9.63 1.48
C ILE A 445 -13.25 10.27 0.13
N ARG A 446 -12.68 9.73 -0.95
CA ARG A 446 -12.88 10.27 -2.30
C ARG A 446 -12.75 9.22 -3.37
N THR A 447 -13.48 9.45 -4.46
CA THR A 447 -13.34 8.76 -5.74
C THR A 447 -13.01 9.81 -6.81
N TYR A 448 -11.94 9.57 -7.58
CA TYR A 448 -11.58 10.34 -8.76
C TYR A 448 -12.03 9.55 -9.98
N LYS A 449 -13.09 10.04 -10.62
CA LYS A 449 -13.65 9.42 -11.82
C LYS A 449 -12.78 9.66 -13.05
N LEU A 450 -12.60 8.64 -13.89
CA LEU A 450 -12.02 8.82 -15.23
C LEU A 450 -13.02 9.46 -16.22
N ASN A 451 -14.28 8.99 -16.20
CA ASN A 451 -15.39 9.43 -17.07
C ASN A 451 -15.15 9.28 -18.58
N ASP A 452 -14.61 8.13 -19.02
CA ASP A 452 -14.36 7.87 -20.44
C ASP A 452 -14.74 6.42 -20.80
N ASP A 453 -15.81 6.27 -21.57
CA ASP A 453 -16.42 4.96 -21.86
C ASP A 453 -15.44 3.99 -22.52
N GLY A 454 -15.32 2.79 -21.91
CA GLY A 454 -14.44 1.72 -22.39
C GLY A 454 -12.97 1.93 -22.07
N LEU A 455 -12.64 2.91 -21.21
CA LEU A 455 -11.34 3.07 -20.60
C LEU A 455 -11.40 2.82 -19.09
N GLU A 456 -10.25 2.45 -18.53
CA GLU A 456 -10.04 2.24 -17.11
C GLU A 456 -8.80 3.02 -16.62
N TRP A 457 -8.65 3.19 -15.31
CA TRP A 457 -7.53 3.91 -14.72
C TRP A 457 -6.25 3.05 -14.79
N GLY A 458 -5.20 3.55 -15.43
CA GLY A 458 -3.94 2.82 -15.63
C GLY A 458 -2.90 3.07 -14.54
N TYR A 459 -2.27 4.24 -14.59
CA TYR A 459 -1.17 4.64 -13.71
C TYR A 459 -1.64 5.56 -12.58
N VAL A 460 -1.08 5.46 -11.38
CA VAL A 460 -1.36 6.37 -10.25
C VAL A 460 -0.07 6.92 -9.67
N SER A 461 -0.04 8.24 -9.45
CA SER A 461 1.12 8.91 -8.88
C SER A 461 0.73 10.27 -8.29
N ILE A 462 1.31 10.64 -7.16
CA ILE A 462 1.13 11.97 -6.56
C ILE A 462 2.43 12.77 -6.56
N SER A 463 2.35 14.07 -6.85
CA SER A 463 3.48 14.99 -6.68
C SER A 463 2.94 16.35 -6.25
N GLY A 464 3.33 16.78 -5.04
CA GLY A 464 2.76 17.98 -4.42
C GLY A 464 1.25 17.86 -4.23
N ASP A 465 0.51 18.79 -4.82
CA ASP A 465 -0.95 18.90 -4.78
C ASP A 465 -1.68 18.17 -5.93
N LYS A 466 -0.94 17.44 -6.77
CA LYS A 466 -1.47 16.81 -7.98
C LYS A 466 -1.52 15.30 -7.88
N LEU A 467 -2.64 14.75 -8.32
CA LEU A 467 -2.85 13.35 -8.63
C LEU A 467 -2.71 13.18 -10.15
N TYR A 468 -1.72 12.40 -10.56
CA TYR A 468 -1.50 12.02 -11.95
C TYR A 468 -2.12 10.65 -12.21
N GLY A 469 -2.84 10.57 -13.33
CA GLY A 469 -3.47 9.36 -13.79
C GLY A 469 -3.23 9.13 -15.28
N SER A 470 -3.39 7.89 -15.74
CA SER A 470 -3.44 7.57 -17.16
C SER A 470 -4.68 6.76 -17.49
N ALA A 471 -5.13 6.83 -18.74
CA ALA A 471 -6.31 6.12 -19.21
C ALA A 471 -5.92 5.00 -20.17
N GLN A 472 -6.26 3.75 -19.84
CA GLN A 472 -6.00 2.59 -20.69
C GLN A 472 -7.31 1.92 -21.09
N PHE A 473 -7.28 1.00 -22.06
CA PHE A 473 -8.51 0.26 -22.42
C PHE A 473 -8.97 -0.63 -21.27
N ASP A 474 -10.29 -0.77 -21.09
CA ASP A 474 -10.91 -1.72 -20.15
C ASP A 474 -10.31 -3.13 -20.30
N GLY A 475 -9.86 -3.70 -19.18
CA GLY A 475 -9.26 -5.03 -19.08
C GLY A 475 -7.79 -5.10 -19.54
N ALA A 476 -7.11 -3.96 -19.70
CA ALA A 476 -5.71 -3.92 -20.10
C ALA A 476 -4.76 -4.29 -18.95
N HIS A 477 -5.13 -4.05 -17.69
CA HIS A 477 -4.33 -4.48 -16.54
C HIS A 477 -4.29 -6.01 -16.42
N TYR A 478 -3.23 -6.53 -15.80
CA TYR A 478 -3.11 -7.97 -15.59
C TYR A 478 -3.73 -8.39 -14.26
N THR A 479 -4.65 -9.37 -14.30
CA THR A 479 -5.32 -9.93 -13.11
C THR A 479 -5.08 -11.43 -12.90
N ASN A 480 -4.61 -12.14 -13.93
CA ASN A 480 -4.43 -13.60 -13.88
C ASN A 480 -3.17 -14.00 -13.10
N ILE A 481 -3.33 -14.49 -11.88
CA ILE A 481 -2.21 -14.87 -11.00
C ILE A 481 -1.28 -15.97 -11.58
N TRP A 482 -1.75 -16.80 -12.52
CA TRP A 482 -0.97 -17.90 -13.11
C TRP A 482 -0.36 -17.56 -14.48
N GLY A 483 -0.77 -16.43 -15.08
CA GLY A 483 -0.41 -16.07 -16.45
C GLY A 483 -1.12 -16.92 -17.50
N SER A 484 -0.92 -16.61 -18.79
CA SER A 484 -1.61 -17.30 -19.89
C SER A 484 -0.79 -18.44 -20.53
N SER A 485 0.30 -18.89 -19.91
CA SER A 485 1.28 -19.80 -20.52
C SER A 485 1.67 -20.98 -19.62
N LYS A 486 2.09 -22.10 -20.22
CA LYS A 486 2.68 -23.25 -19.52
C LYS A 486 3.97 -22.93 -18.72
N THR A 487 4.61 -21.78 -18.96
CA THR A 487 5.91 -21.37 -18.38
C THR A 487 5.80 -20.40 -17.19
N GLY A 488 4.58 -20.02 -16.76
CA GLY A 488 4.37 -19.00 -15.72
C GLY A 488 4.85 -17.60 -16.09
N TRP A 489 4.62 -16.62 -15.22
CA TRP A 489 5.01 -15.21 -15.45
C TRP A 489 6.53 -15.03 -15.62
N TYR A 490 7.34 -15.76 -14.85
CA TYR A 490 8.73 -15.36 -14.62
C TYR A 490 9.74 -15.70 -15.71
N ASP A 491 9.42 -16.67 -16.58
CA ASP A 491 10.29 -17.14 -17.66
C ASP A 491 9.80 -16.75 -19.05
N ALA A 492 8.65 -16.06 -19.15
CA ALA A 492 8.10 -15.69 -20.45
C ALA A 492 9.00 -14.64 -21.13
N THR A 493 9.64 -15.07 -22.23
CA THR A 493 10.46 -14.21 -23.09
C THR A 493 9.74 -13.75 -24.36
N SER A 494 8.50 -14.22 -24.57
CA SER A 494 7.62 -13.81 -25.67
C SER A 494 6.14 -14.07 -25.33
N GLY A 495 5.24 -13.66 -26.22
CA GLY A 495 3.80 -13.90 -26.11
C GLY A 495 3.09 -12.98 -25.10
N GLY A 496 1.82 -13.28 -24.82
CA GLY A 496 0.88 -12.43 -24.07
C GLY A 496 1.40 -11.91 -22.71
N ASN A 497 2.25 -12.68 -22.03
CA ASN A 497 2.82 -12.29 -20.74
C ASN A 497 3.90 -11.18 -20.84
N THR A 498 4.40 -10.91 -22.05
CA THR A 498 5.43 -9.89 -22.32
C THR A 498 4.88 -8.57 -22.87
N HIS A 499 3.59 -8.55 -23.22
CA HIS A 499 2.93 -7.39 -23.78
C HIS A 499 3.01 -6.20 -22.82
N LYS A 500 3.11 -4.99 -23.36
CA LYS A 500 3.12 -3.76 -22.56
C LYS A 500 1.70 -3.27 -22.38
N VAL A 501 1.36 -2.89 -21.15
CA VAL A 501 0.12 -2.15 -20.91
C VAL A 501 0.37 -0.72 -21.35
N CYS A 502 -0.48 -0.24 -22.26
CA CYS A 502 -0.35 1.09 -22.84
C CYS A 502 -1.60 1.93 -22.61
N SER A 503 -1.40 3.19 -22.22
CA SER A 503 -2.45 4.19 -22.05
C SER A 503 -2.63 5.02 -23.32
N LYS A 504 -3.83 5.57 -23.50
CA LYS A 504 -4.15 6.54 -24.56
C LYS A 504 -3.68 7.95 -24.25
N TYR A 505 -3.81 8.35 -23.00
CA TYR A 505 -3.45 9.67 -22.52
C TYR A 505 -3.08 9.62 -21.04
N ILE A 506 -2.40 10.68 -20.61
CA ILE A 506 -2.07 10.96 -19.22
C ILE A 506 -2.70 12.29 -18.80
N PHE A 507 -2.92 12.48 -17.51
CA PHE A 507 -3.57 13.67 -16.98
C PHE A 507 -3.09 14.00 -15.58
N ALA A 508 -3.41 15.22 -15.14
CA ALA A 508 -3.29 15.61 -13.74
C ALA A 508 -4.60 16.21 -13.23
N SER A 509 -4.99 15.83 -12.02
CA SER A 509 -6.08 16.42 -11.25
C SER A 509 -5.53 17.01 -9.95
N ASN A 510 -6.23 17.98 -9.37
CA ASN A 510 -5.93 18.43 -8.03
C ASN A 510 -6.32 17.32 -7.05
N LYS A 511 -5.38 16.87 -6.19
CA LYS A 511 -5.64 15.76 -5.27
C LYS A 511 -6.64 16.12 -4.16
N ASN A 512 -6.80 17.41 -3.83
CA ASN A 512 -7.68 17.87 -2.76
C ASN A 512 -9.09 18.25 -3.25
N THR A 513 -9.30 18.50 -4.54
CA THR A 513 -10.62 18.82 -5.11
C THR A 513 -11.12 17.76 -6.08
N GLY A 514 -10.22 16.96 -6.65
CA GLY A 514 -10.49 16.01 -7.74
C GLY A 514 -10.67 16.66 -9.10
N SER A 515 -10.65 17.99 -9.17
CA SER A 515 -10.83 18.73 -10.42
C SER A 515 -9.69 18.45 -11.38
N ARG A 516 -10.02 18.14 -12.64
CA ARG A 516 -9.04 17.98 -13.73
C ARG A 516 -8.30 19.30 -13.94
N ILE A 517 -6.97 19.26 -13.90
CA ILE A 517 -6.10 20.41 -14.18
C ILE A 517 -5.79 20.44 -15.67
N TRP A 518 -5.35 19.29 -16.20
CA TRP A 518 -5.06 19.11 -17.62
C TRP A 518 -5.18 17.64 -18.00
N THR A 519 -5.44 17.40 -19.28
CA THR A 519 -5.38 16.09 -19.92
C THR A 519 -4.48 16.23 -21.15
N ASP A 520 -3.64 15.25 -21.43
CA ASP A 520 -2.85 15.22 -22.65
C ASP A 520 -3.74 14.88 -23.85
N ASP A 521 -4.21 15.92 -24.55
CA ASP A 521 -5.16 15.86 -25.67
C ASP A 521 -4.50 16.19 -27.02
N ARG A 522 -3.16 16.06 -27.11
CA ARG A 522 -2.43 16.31 -28.37
C ARG A 522 -3.01 15.45 -29.50
N LEU A 523 -3.17 16.08 -30.67
CA LEU A 523 -3.68 15.40 -31.88
C LEU A 523 -2.81 14.19 -32.28
N GLU A 524 -1.51 14.29 -32.04
CA GLU A 524 -0.52 13.25 -32.37
C GLU A 524 -0.22 12.29 -31.20
N CYS A 525 -1.07 12.20 -30.18
CA CYS A 525 -0.88 11.22 -29.09
C CYS A 525 -0.74 9.79 -29.63
N GLY A 526 0.29 9.11 -29.12
CA GLY A 526 0.55 7.69 -29.38
C GLY A 526 -0.05 6.78 -28.30
N ALA A 527 0.26 5.50 -28.37
CA ALA A 527 0.06 4.61 -27.22
C ALA A 527 1.23 4.79 -26.24
N ILE A 528 0.92 5.29 -25.05
CA ILE A 528 1.89 5.56 -23.97
C ILE A 528 2.27 4.25 -23.29
N ILE A 529 3.55 3.90 -23.24
CA ILE A 529 4.02 2.72 -22.52
C ILE A 529 4.06 3.04 -21.03
N ASN A 530 3.10 2.52 -20.24
CA ASN A 530 2.88 2.94 -18.86
C ASN A 530 4.11 2.80 -17.96
N SER A 531 4.91 1.76 -18.17
CA SER A 531 6.14 1.49 -17.41
C SER A 531 7.25 2.52 -17.62
N THR A 532 7.05 3.51 -18.51
CA THR A 532 7.95 4.65 -18.72
C THR A 532 7.45 5.95 -18.11
N ILE A 533 6.22 6.01 -17.58
CA ILE A 533 5.69 7.24 -17.00
C ILE A 533 6.55 7.65 -15.79
N THR A 534 7.17 8.83 -15.88
CA THR A 534 8.15 9.37 -14.92
C THR A 534 7.83 10.83 -14.65
N ILE A 535 7.74 11.24 -13.38
CA ILE A 535 7.39 12.62 -13.00
C ILE A 535 8.49 13.19 -12.11
N ALA A 536 9.26 14.13 -12.65
CA ALA A 536 10.39 14.72 -11.95
C ALA A 536 10.90 16.00 -12.66
N GLY A 537 11.67 16.83 -11.94
CA GLY A 537 12.30 18.01 -12.54
C GLY A 537 11.30 19.03 -13.11
N GLY A 538 10.08 19.08 -12.58
CA GLY A 538 9.03 19.97 -13.09
C GLY A 538 8.29 19.43 -14.32
N ARG A 539 8.52 18.18 -14.73
CA ARG A 539 8.01 17.62 -15.99
C ARG A 539 7.40 16.23 -15.78
N VAL A 540 6.53 15.87 -16.72
CA VAL A 540 6.03 14.51 -16.91
C VAL A 540 6.67 13.95 -18.17
N TYR A 541 7.32 12.81 -18.06
CA TYR A 541 7.96 12.12 -19.18
C TYR A 541 7.32 10.77 -19.42
N PHE A 542 7.21 10.37 -20.68
CA PHE A 542 6.85 9.01 -21.07
C PHE A 542 7.37 8.69 -22.48
N VAL A 543 7.40 7.42 -22.84
CA VAL A 543 7.58 6.96 -24.21
C VAL A 543 6.23 6.57 -24.80
N GLU A 544 5.94 7.06 -26.00
CA GLU A 544 4.76 6.66 -26.78
C GLU A 544 5.17 6.12 -28.15
N SER A 545 4.36 5.21 -28.72
CA SER A 545 4.44 4.83 -30.14
C SER A 545 3.28 5.44 -30.91
N ARG A 546 3.60 6.15 -31.99
CA ARG A 546 2.62 6.82 -32.87
C ARG A 546 2.20 5.96 -34.06
N ASN A 547 2.72 4.74 -34.16
CA ASN A 547 2.37 3.81 -35.23
C ASN A 547 0.85 3.58 -35.29
N ALA A 548 0.27 3.74 -36.49
CA ALA A 548 -1.18 3.68 -36.69
C ALA A 548 -1.81 2.34 -36.27
N ARG A 549 -1.09 1.21 -36.37
CA ARG A 549 -1.60 -0.09 -35.90
C ARG A 549 -1.61 -0.18 -34.38
N VAL A 550 -0.60 0.39 -33.73
CA VAL A 550 -0.49 0.43 -32.26
C VAL A 550 -1.59 1.28 -31.65
N LYS A 551 -1.82 2.49 -32.19
CA LYS A 551 -2.91 3.40 -31.74
C LYS A 551 -4.30 2.78 -31.79
N ASN A 552 -4.52 1.83 -32.72
CA ASN A 552 -5.80 1.16 -32.91
C ASN A 552 -5.90 -0.19 -32.19
N TYR A 553 -4.89 -0.60 -31.42
CA TYR A 553 -4.87 -1.89 -30.73
C TYR A 553 -5.72 -1.85 -29.45
N ARG A 554 -6.95 -2.36 -29.53
CA ARG A 554 -8.02 -2.15 -28.52
C ARG A 554 -7.87 -2.90 -27.20
N SER A 555 -6.96 -3.87 -27.07
CA SER A 555 -6.83 -4.61 -25.79
C SER A 555 -5.97 -3.90 -24.74
N GLY A 556 -5.26 -2.81 -25.09
CA GLY A 556 -4.31 -2.11 -24.21
C GLY A 556 -3.03 -2.90 -23.85
N GLN A 557 -3.05 -4.23 -23.91
CA GLN A 557 -1.89 -5.12 -23.81
C GLN A 557 -1.25 -5.36 -25.18
N ILE A 558 -0.27 -4.53 -25.54
CA ILE A 558 0.32 -4.49 -26.88
C ILE A 558 1.62 -5.29 -26.93
N GLY A 559 1.69 -6.27 -27.83
CA GLY A 559 2.89 -7.09 -28.09
C GLY A 559 3.23 -7.27 -29.57
N ILE A 560 2.61 -6.49 -30.45
CA ILE A 560 2.93 -6.51 -31.88
C ILE A 560 4.26 -5.77 -32.14
N PRO A 561 5.08 -6.18 -33.11
CA PRO A 561 6.39 -5.59 -33.37
C PRO A 561 6.36 -4.07 -33.62
N GLU A 562 5.25 -3.56 -34.15
CA GLU A 562 5.06 -2.15 -34.47
C GLU A 562 5.10 -1.21 -33.25
N LEU A 563 4.91 -1.74 -32.03
CA LEU A 563 5.08 -0.97 -30.79
C LEU A 563 6.48 -0.36 -30.68
N TRP A 564 7.48 -1.00 -31.28
CA TRP A 564 8.87 -0.57 -31.27
C TRP A 564 9.23 0.32 -32.46
N THR A 565 8.24 0.72 -33.25
CA THR A 565 8.41 1.65 -34.37
C THR A 565 7.74 2.98 -34.07
N ASP A 566 8.27 4.07 -34.64
CA ASP A 566 7.71 5.42 -34.53
C ASP A 566 7.55 5.86 -33.05
N GLN A 567 8.63 5.67 -32.27
CA GLN A 567 8.67 5.92 -30.84
C GLN A 567 9.20 7.32 -30.53
N TYR A 568 8.60 7.98 -29.54
CA TYR A 568 9.00 9.30 -29.06
C TYR A 568 9.11 9.31 -27.54
N ILE A 569 10.17 9.93 -27.02
CA ILE A 569 10.15 10.47 -25.66
C ILE A 569 9.37 11.77 -25.71
N VAL A 570 8.41 11.91 -24.81
CA VAL A 570 7.61 13.13 -24.64
C VAL A 570 7.93 13.72 -23.28
N ALA A 571 8.06 15.05 -23.22
CA ALA A 571 8.15 15.82 -21.99
C ALA A 571 7.05 16.88 -21.95
N LEU A 572 6.18 16.79 -20.95
CA LEU A 572 5.14 17.78 -20.67
C LEU A 572 5.51 18.58 -19.44
N ASP A 573 5.09 19.85 -19.38
CA ASP A 573 5.12 20.64 -18.16
C ASP A 573 4.18 20.02 -17.12
N GLN A 574 4.68 19.74 -15.92
CA GLN A 574 3.91 19.00 -14.92
C GLN A 574 2.66 19.75 -14.42
N ASN A 575 2.63 21.09 -14.57
CA ASN A 575 1.57 21.93 -14.04
C ASN A 575 0.48 22.22 -15.05
N THR A 576 0.85 22.31 -16.33
CA THR A 576 -0.04 22.74 -17.41
C THR A 576 -0.34 21.63 -18.41
N GLY A 577 0.44 20.55 -18.44
CA GLY A 577 0.34 19.51 -19.47
C GLY A 577 0.86 19.95 -20.84
N ALA A 578 1.36 21.18 -20.96
CA ALA A 578 1.87 21.70 -22.22
C ALA A 578 3.11 20.92 -22.67
N MET A 579 3.16 20.57 -23.96
CA MET A 579 4.34 19.96 -24.58
C MET A 579 5.54 20.91 -24.45
N LEU A 580 6.62 20.41 -23.85
CA LEU A 580 7.89 21.13 -23.76
C LEU A 580 8.82 20.71 -24.89
N TRP A 581 8.95 19.41 -25.10
CA TRP A 581 9.72 18.83 -26.19
C TRP A 581 9.33 17.37 -26.42
N GLU A 582 9.59 16.91 -27.62
CA GLU A 582 9.55 15.49 -27.97
C GLU A 582 10.81 15.10 -28.73
N LYS A 583 11.18 13.82 -28.65
CA LYS A 583 12.35 13.28 -29.32
C LYS A 583 12.04 11.91 -29.89
N ALA A 584 12.14 11.78 -31.22
CA ALA A 584 12.14 10.46 -31.86
C ALA A 584 13.30 9.62 -31.35
N ILE A 585 13.04 8.37 -31.02
CA ILE A 585 14.03 7.41 -30.52
C ILE A 585 13.98 6.11 -31.32
N ASP A 586 15.13 5.46 -31.38
CA ASP A 586 15.30 4.10 -31.89
C ASP A 586 16.13 3.35 -30.85
N THR A 587 15.45 2.56 -30.03
CA THR A 587 16.04 1.76 -28.97
C THR A 587 15.78 0.30 -29.27
N ALA A 588 16.68 -0.59 -28.82
CA ALA A 588 16.41 -2.02 -28.87
C ALA A 588 15.05 -2.36 -28.23
N ASP A 589 14.27 -3.21 -28.90
CA ASP A 589 12.91 -3.58 -28.51
C ASP A 589 12.84 -4.00 -27.04
N GLY A 590 11.97 -3.35 -26.28
CA GLY A 590 11.77 -3.63 -24.86
C GLY A 590 10.89 -4.83 -24.57
N ILE A 591 10.98 -5.92 -25.35
CA ILE A 591 10.08 -7.08 -25.23
C ILE A 591 10.00 -7.55 -23.77
N LEU A 592 11.14 -7.61 -23.07
CA LEU A 592 11.22 -8.14 -21.71
C LEU A 592 11.20 -7.11 -20.61
N VAL A 593 11.63 -5.87 -20.83
CA VAL A 593 11.37 -4.71 -19.97
C VAL A 593 11.51 -3.46 -20.79
N PHE A 594 10.80 -2.40 -20.41
CA PHE A 594 10.96 -1.07 -20.98
C PHE A 594 10.62 -0.03 -19.92
N TYR A 595 11.64 0.62 -19.37
CA TYR A 595 11.49 1.55 -18.24
C TYR A 595 12.07 2.90 -18.58
N MET A 596 11.59 3.93 -17.89
CA MET A 596 12.26 5.22 -17.83
C MET A 596 12.45 5.65 -16.38
N GLN A 597 13.64 6.20 -16.11
CA GLN A 597 14.02 6.75 -14.80
C GLN A 597 14.57 8.16 -14.99
N TYR A 598 14.49 8.97 -13.96
CA TYR A 598 15.04 10.32 -13.94
C TYR A 598 16.02 10.51 -12.78
N LYS A 599 17.13 11.21 -13.04
CA LYS A 599 17.98 11.77 -11.99
C LYS A 599 18.79 12.94 -12.52
N ASN A 600 18.89 14.03 -11.75
CA ASN A 600 19.79 15.16 -12.01
C ASN A 600 19.73 15.69 -13.47
N GLU A 601 18.53 15.98 -13.99
CA GLU A 601 18.29 16.42 -15.38
C GLU A 601 18.76 15.43 -16.46
N GLN A 602 18.82 14.14 -16.12
CA GLN A 602 19.04 13.04 -17.07
C GLN A 602 17.88 12.06 -17.02
N LEU A 603 17.49 11.57 -18.19
CA LEU A 603 16.54 10.47 -18.36
C LEU A 603 17.29 9.20 -18.77
N PHE A 604 16.88 8.06 -18.24
CA PHE A 604 17.46 6.77 -18.55
C PHE A 604 16.37 5.83 -19.04
N ILE A 605 16.45 5.42 -20.30
CA ILE A 605 15.60 4.36 -20.85
C ILE A 605 16.34 3.05 -20.70
N THR A 606 15.68 2.07 -20.08
CA THR A 606 16.19 0.69 -20.01
C THR A 606 15.30 -0.22 -20.83
N SER A 607 15.89 -0.95 -21.77
CA SER A 607 15.21 -1.98 -22.56
C SER A 607 15.91 -3.33 -22.43
N SER A 608 15.15 -4.41 -22.62
CA SER A 608 15.70 -5.78 -22.60
C SER A 608 15.07 -6.65 -23.68
N ASP A 609 15.95 -7.26 -24.49
CA ASP A 609 15.64 -8.09 -25.66
C ASP A 609 16.33 -9.47 -25.60
N THR A 610 17.63 -9.54 -25.89
CA THR A 610 18.59 -10.62 -25.62
C THR A 610 19.70 -10.13 -24.67
N ARG A 611 19.70 -8.82 -24.40
CA ARG A 611 20.67 -8.08 -23.58
C ARG A 611 19.96 -7.00 -22.78
N TYR A 612 20.65 -6.43 -21.80
CA TYR A 612 20.21 -5.17 -21.20
C TYR A 612 20.80 -4.01 -21.99
N ASN A 613 19.97 -3.00 -22.25
CA ASN A 613 20.35 -1.77 -22.92
C ASN A 613 19.95 -0.58 -22.04
N ILE A 614 20.85 0.37 -21.84
CA ILE A 614 20.63 1.61 -21.11
C ILE A 614 20.96 2.78 -22.03
N TYR A 615 20.03 3.71 -22.19
CA TYR A 615 20.18 4.91 -23.00
C TYR A 615 19.95 6.13 -22.11
N ALA A 616 20.93 7.03 -22.03
CA ALA A 616 20.85 8.26 -21.28
C ALA A 616 20.53 9.44 -22.22
N TYR A 617 19.62 10.30 -21.79
CA TYR A 617 19.19 11.50 -22.51
C TYR A 617 19.22 12.70 -21.57
N ASN A 618 19.40 13.89 -22.12
CA ASN A 618 19.25 15.14 -21.38
C ASN A 618 17.75 15.42 -21.15
N ALA A 619 17.33 15.60 -19.92
CA ALA A 619 15.92 15.77 -19.58
C ALA A 619 15.32 17.12 -20.01
N ALA A 620 16.16 18.13 -20.29
CA ALA A 620 15.71 19.44 -20.73
C ALA A 620 15.39 19.50 -22.24
N ASN A 621 15.93 18.59 -23.06
CA ASN A 621 15.77 18.65 -24.53
C ASN A 621 15.74 17.30 -25.26
N GLY A 622 15.83 16.18 -24.55
CA GLY A 622 15.81 14.83 -25.12
C GLY A 622 17.05 14.45 -25.94
N ASN A 623 18.13 15.25 -25.93
CA ASN A 623 19.33 14.90 -26.69
C ASN A 623 20.03 13.69 -26.07
N PRO A 624 20.49 12.72 -26.88
CA PRO A 624 21.20 11.55 -26.38
C PRO A 624 22.53 11.96 -25.76
N LEU A 625 22.88 11.32 -24.64
CA LEU A 625 24.12 11.56 -23.91
C LEU A 625 25.09 10.39 -24.07
N TRP A 626 24.65 9.19 -23.69
CA TRP A 626 25.44 7.97 -23.81
C TRP A 626 24.53 6.74 -23.85
N SER A 627 25.05 5.61 -24.34
CA SER A 627 24.38 4.32 -24.25
C SER A 627 25.34 3.22 -23.81
N ARG A 628 24.80 2.20 -23.14
CA ARG A 628 25.52 0.99 -22.71
C ARG A 628 24.65 -0.22 -22.92
N ASN A 629 25.29 -1.36 -23.15
CA ASN A 629 24.63 -2.65 -23.12
C ASN A 629 25.55 -3.71 -22.54
N HIS A 630 24.94 -4.74 -21.95
CA HIS A 630 25.64 -5.91 -21.44
C HIS A 630 24.72 -7.13 -21.50
N PRO A 631 25.26 -8.37 -21.58
CA PRO A 631 24.43 -9.56 -21.57
C PRO A 631 23.72 -9.69 -20.21
N TRP A 632 22.55 -10.32 -20.21
CA TRP A 632 21.92 -10.74 -18.95
C TRP A 632 22.82 -11.71 -18.20
N THR A 633 22.68 -11.76 -16.89
CA THR A 633 23.36 -12.77 -16.08
C THR A 633 22.70 -14.14 -16.19
N ASN A 634 21.42 -14.18 -16.55
CA ASN A 634 20.64 -15.40 -16.74
C ASN A 634 19.38 -15.11 -17.59
N ASN A 635 18.84 -16.11 -18.28
CA ASN A 635 17.59 -16.01 -19.04
C ASN A 635 16.41 -16.77 -18.39
N ASN A 636 16.61 -17.39 -17.23
CA ASN A 636 15.54 -17.96 -16.40
C ASN A 636 15.36 -17.18 -15.09
N HIS A 637 14.23 -17.41 -14.44
CA HIS A 637 13.80 -16.84 -13.17
C HIS A 637 14.01 -15.32 -13.10
N GLY A 638 13.55 -14.58 -14.11
CA GLY A 638 13.62 -13.12 -14.11
C GLY A 638 15.00 -12.48 -14.30
N GLY A 639 16.07 -13.26 -14.56
CA GLY A 639 17.41 -12.69 -14.82
C GLY A 639 17.50 -11.81 -16.08
N HIS A 640 16.51 -11.92 -16.98
CA HIS A 640 16.34 -11.10 -18.19
C HIS A 640 15.37 -9.91 -17.97
N MET A 641 14.82 -9.78 -16.76
CA MET A 641 13.78 -8.82 -16.39
C MET A 641 14.15 -8.14 -15.08
N GLN A 642 14.91 -7.06 -15.15
CA GLN A 642 15.40 -6.32 -13.99
C GLN A 642 15.13 -4.84 -14.18
N HIS A 643 14.78 -4.16 -13.08
CA HIS A 643 14.66 -2.72 -13.02
C HIS A 643 15.97 -2.14 -12.46
N PRO A 644 16.61 -1.14 -13.11
CA PRO A 644 17.83 -0.57 -12.57
C PRO A 644 17.57 0.23 -11.29
N VAL A 645 18.59 0.33 -10.45
CA VAL A 645 18.56 1.17 -9.25
C VAL A 645 19.52 2.33 -9.42
N ILE A 646 19.06 3.54 -9.20
CA ILE A 646 19.92 4.73 -9.15
C ILE A 646 20.25 5.03 -7.69
N ALA A 647 21.54 4.92 -7.33
CA ALA A 647 22.03 5.24 -5.99
C ALA A 647 23.30 6.08 -6.08
N GLY A 648 23.29 7.26 -5.44
CA GLY A 648 24.35 8.24 -5.60
C GLY A 648 24.48 8.70 -7.06
N ASN A 649 25.71 8.63 -7.61
CA ASN A 649 25.99 8.96 -9.01
C ASN A 649 26.09 7.73 -9.92
N VAL A 650 25.48 6.60 -9.55
CA VAL A 650 25.61 5.33 -10.27
C VAL A 650 24.24 4.75 -10.58
N ILE A 651 24.04 4.29 -11.82
CA ILE A 651 22.93 3.42 -12.22
C ILE A 651 23.40 1.97 -12.20
N TYR A 652 22.75 1.15 -11.37
CA TYR A 652 23.05 -0.26 -11.16
C TYR A 652 22.06 -1.12 -11.94
N LEU A 653 22.58 -1.98 -12.81
CA LEU A 653 21.83 -3.02 -13.51
C LEU A 653 22.74 -4.23 -13.64
N GLU A 654 22.40 -5.29 -12.88
CA GLU A 654 23.27 -6.46 -12.70
C GLU A 654 23.88 -6.97 -14.02
N PRO A 655 25.19 -7.28 -14.06
CA PRO A 655 26.16 -7.24 -12.96
C PRO A 655 26.87 -5.89 -12.80
N ASN A 656 26.44 -4.87 -13.55
CA ASN A 656 27.22 -3.66 -13.77
C ASN A 656 26.63 -2.44 -13.04
N GLY A 657 27.52 -1.54 -12.64
CA GLY A 657 27.17 -0.17 -12.27
C GLY A 657 27.85 0.81 -13.21
N TYR A 658 27.12 1.78 -13.73
CA TYR A 658 27.64 2.82 -14.62
C TYR A 658 27.48 4.20 -14.00
N ASP A 659 28.46 5.06 -14.20
CA ASP A 659 28.38 6.47 -13.82
C ASP A 659 27.23 7.15 -14.57
N LEU A 660 26.34 7.85 -13.84
CA LEU A 660 25.13 8.46 -14.41
C LEU A 660 25.46 9.49 -15.51
N ILE A 661 26.54 10.24 -15.34
CA ILE A 661 26.88 11.36 -16.21
C ILE A 661 27.58 10.86 -17.48
N THR A 662 28.57 9.99 -17.31
CA THR A 662 29.49 9.59 -18.38
C THR A 662 29.18 8.23 -19.00
N GLY A 663 28.35 7.41 -18.35
CA GLY A 663 28.15 6.00 -18.70
C GLY A 663 29.39 5.13 -18.48
N LYS A 664 30.45 5.64 -17.85
CA LYS A 664 31.66 4.84 -17.59
C LYS A 664 31.32 3.70 -16.63
N LEU A 665 31.82 2.50 -16.92
CA LEU A 665 31.69 1.35 -16.02
C LEU A 665 32.43 1.65 -14.69
N ILE A 666 31.68 1.59 -13.59
CA ILE A 666 32.17 1.82 -12.22
C ILE A 666 32.45 0.51 -11.50
N THR A 667 31.60 -0.50 -11.71
CA THR A 667 31.75 -1.80 -11.05
C THR A 667 31.11 -2.91 -11.87
N THR A 668 31.64 -4.12 -11.72
CA THR A 668 31.05 -5.40 -12.18
C THR A 668 30.81 -6.36 -11.00
N GLN A 669 30.97 -5.84 -9.78
CA GLN A 669 30.98 -6.58 -8.50
C GLN A 669 29.72 -6.30 -7.69
N MET A 670 28.63 -5.91 -8.35
CA MET A 670 27.33 -5.81 -7.70
C MET A 670 26.96 -7.17 -7.10
N GLY A 671 26.46 -7.18 -5.87
CA GLY A 671 25.93 -8.39 -5.25
C GLY A 671 24.85 -9.01 -6.13
N ARG A 672 24.86 -10.34 -6.29
CA ARG A 672 24.01 -11.03 -7.27
C ARG A 672 22.67 -11.47 -6.69
N HIS A 673 21.59 -11.21 -7.43
CA HIS A 673 20.27 -11.69 -7.08
C HIS A 673 20.12 -13.19 -7.36
N ALA A 674 19.19 -13.82 -6.66
CA ALA A 674 18.72 -15.17 -6.92
C ALA A 674 17.23 -15.16 -7.29
N GLY A 675 16.94 -15.77 -8.43
CA GLY A 675 15.60 -15.89 -8.99
C GLY A 675 14.92 -14.55 -9.31
N CYS A 676 13.60 -14.56 -9.47
CA CYS A 676 12.77 -13.48 -10.03
C CYS A 676 12.64 -12.13 -9.27
N ALA A 677 13.43 -11.86 -8.23
CA ALA A 677 13.33 -10.60 -7.48
C ALA A 677 14.12 -9.48 -8.18
N THR A 678 13.78 -8.23 -7.90
CA THR A 678 14.55 -7.05 -8.31
C THR A 678 15.11 -6.30 -7.10
N TYR A 679 15.89 -5.26 -7.36
CA TYR A 679 16.66 -4.53 -6.35
C TYR A 679 15.89 -3.31 -5.84
N ALA A 680 16.07 -3.00 -4.55
CA ALA A 680 15.70 -1.74 -3.94
C ALA A 680 16.96 -1.04 -3.41
N GLY A 681 17.07 0.26 -3.60
CA GLY A 681 18.22 1.07 -3.17
C GLY A 681 17.96 1.85 -1.90
N THR A 682 19.03 2.00 -1.11
CA THR A 682 19.15 2.99 -0.02
C THR A 682 20.24 4.00 -0.39
N ALA A 683 20.55 4.95 0.47
CA ALA A 683 21.68 5.86 0.26
C ALA A 683 23.03 5.13 0.20
N GLY A 684 23.18 3.93 0.78
CA GLY A 684 24.46 3.23 0.91
C GLY A 684 24.48 1.75 0.53
N ALA A 685 23.33 1.13 0.26
CA ALA A 685 23.24 -0.29 -0.04
C ALA A 685 22.14 -0.62 -1.06
N LEU A 686 22.24 -1.81 -1.65
CA LEU A 686 21.18 -2.43 -2.45
C LEU A 686 20.61 -3.64 -1.70
N ILE A 687 19.29 -3.71 -1.60
CA ILE A 687 18.52 -4.78 -0.95
C ILE A 687 17.87 -5.63 -2.05
N TYR A 688 17.99 -6.96 -1.94
CA TYR A 688 17.48 -7.88 -2.94
C TYR A 688 17.34 -9.29 -2.37
N ARG A 689 16.75 -10.21 -3.14
CA ARG A 689 16.80 -11.63 -2.82
C ARG A 689 18.11 -12.22 -3.34
N GLY A 690 19.01 -12.59 -2.45
CA GLY A 690 20.34 -13.13 -2.75
C GLY A 690 20.44 -14.64 -2.60
N GLU A 691 21.65 -15.12 -2.27
CA GLU A 691 21.99 -16.53 -2.17
C GLU A 691 21.03 -17.36 -1.30
N GLY A 692 20.68 -18.56 -1.77
CA GLY A 692 19.72 -19.44 -1.09
C GLY A 692 18.27 -18.96 -1.13
N GLY A 693 17.97 -17.82 -1.78
CA GLY A 693 16.64 -17.20 -1.76
C GLY A 693 16.39 -16.30 -0.55
N ASN A 694 17.44 -16.00 0.23
CA ASN A 694 17.41 -15.15 1.40
C ASN A 694 17.43 -13.65 1.02
N ILE A 695 17.17 -12.77 1.97
CA ILE A 695 17.35 -11.33 1.77
C ILE A 695 18.83 -10.98 1.91
N GLY A 696 19.41 -10.39 0.88
CA GLY A 696 20.77 -9.88 0.85
C GLY A 696 20.81 -8.35 0.83
N MET A 697 21.82 -7.79 1.49
CA MET A 697 22.22 -6.38 1.39
C MET A 697 23.64 -6.29 0.86
N TRP A 698 23.83 -5.57 -0.25
CA TRP A 698 25.14 -5.27 -0.81
C TRP A 698 25.52 -3.83 -0.49
N ASP A 699 26.58 -3.65 0.29
CA ASP A 699 27.13 -2.34 0.61
C ASP A 699 27.87 -1.77 -0.61
N THR A 700 27.44 -0.59 -1.06
CA THR A 700 27.96 0.03 -2.29
C THR A 700 29.41 0.51 -2.17
N ASN A 701 29.89 0.76 -0.94
CA ASN A 701 31.25 1.24 -0.66
C ASN A 701 32.22 0.08 -0.45
N SER A 702 31.92 -0.83 0.47
CA SER A 702 32.80 -1.97 0.77
C SER A 702 32.67 -3.09 -0.27
N LYS A 703 31.61 -3.08 -1.08
CA LYS A 703 31.27 -4.11 -2.09
C LYS A 703 31.04 -5.49 -1.49
N THR A 704 30.63 -5.56 -0.23
CA THR A 704 30.38 -6.81 0.50
C THR A 704 28.89 -7.11 0.59
N VAL A 705 28.53 -8.39 0.58
CA VAL A 705 27.15 -8.87 0.78
C VAL A 705 26.99 -9.40 2.20
N THR A 706 25.88 -9.05 2.83
CA THR A 706 25.41 -9.63 4.11
C THR A 706 23.97 -10.11 3.93
N THR A 707 23.53 -11.11 4.70
CA THR A 707 22.28 -11.84 4.44
C THR A 707 21.52 -12.12 5.73
N TRP A 708 20.18 -12.09 5.69
CA TRP A 708 19.33 -12.69 6.72
C TRP A 708 18.79 -14.04 6.24
N SER A 709 19.03 -15.10 7.02
CA SER A 709 18.59 -16.45 6.67
C SER A 709 17.13 -16.72 7.08
N GLY A 710 16.43 -17.57 6.34
CA GLY A 710 15.11 -18.12 6.74
C GLY A 710 13.90 -17.24 6.42
N ILE A 711 14.11 -16.12 5.72
CA ILE A 711 13.07 -15.20 5.27
C ILE A 711 13.20 -14.99 3.76
N ARG A 712 12.08 -15.06 3.03
CA ARG A 712 12.07 -15.04 1.56
C ARG A 712 11.15 -13.94 1.01
N PRO A 713 11.65 -13.04 0.15
CA PRO A 713 10.82 -12.11 -0.62
C PRO A 713 10.01 -12.78 -1.74
N GLY A 714 8.87 -12.16 -2.08
CA GLY A 714 8.08 -12.48 -3.26
C GLY A 714 8.80 -12.26 -4.59
N CYS A 715 8.20 -12.69 -5.70
CA CYS A 715 8.82 -12.62 -7.02
C CYS A 715 8.60 -11.26 -7.69
N TRP A 716 9.22 -10.18 -7.20
CA TRP A 716 9.52 -8.92 -7.92
C TRP A 716 10.17 -7.93 -6.94
N LEU A 717 9.44 -6.93 -6.48
CA LEU A 717 9.84 -5.94 -5.48
C LEU A 717 8.89 -6.07 -4.29
N SER A 718 9.31 -6.78 -3.23
CA SER A 718 8.47 -7.02 -2.03
C SER A 718 9.19 -6.67 -0.73
N THR A 719 10.47 -6.32 -0.80
CA THR A 719 11.26 -5.79 0.30
C THR A 719 11.65 -4.38 -0.04
N ILE A 720 11.22 -3.41 0.76
CA ILE A 720 11.45 -1.99 0.50
C ILE A 720 12.13 -1.34 1.71
N PRO A 721 13.07 -0.41 1.50
CA PRO A 721 13.46 0.51 2.54
C PRO A 721 12.42 1.63 2.68
N GLY A 722 12.19 2.10 3.90
CA GLY A 722 11.40 3.30 4.14
C GLY A 722 11.27 3.59 5.63
N GLY A 723 11.21 4.87 6.00
CA GLY A 723 11.00 5.29 7.38
C GLY A 723 12.18 4.92 8.28
N GLY A 724 13.38 4.77 7.72
CA GLY A 724 14.56 4.28 8.42
C GLY A 724 14.50 2.78 8.71
N MET A 725 13.60 2.05 8.05
CA MET A 725 13.37 0.62 8.22
C MET A 725 13.61 -0.14 6.92
N VAL A 726 13.83 -1.45 7.03
CA VAL A 726 13.63 -2.39 5.92
C VAL A 726 12.34 -3.16 6.20
N LEU A 727 11.39 -3.07 5.28
CA LEU A 727 10.04 -3.60 5.43
C LEU A 727 9.81 -4.74 4.44
N LEU A 728 9.29 -5.84 4.97
CA LEU A 728 8.91 -7.03 4.22
C LEU A 728 7.51 -7.46 4.66
N PRO A 729 6.43 -6.92 4.06
CA PRO A 729 5.14 -7.57 4.18
C PRO A 729 5.19 -8.95 3.50
N GLU A 730 4.35 -9.87 3.97
CA GLU A 730 4.31 -11.23 3.43
C GLU A 730 4.02 -11.20 1.92
N GLY A 731 4.92 -11.74 1.11
CA GLY A 731 4.68 -11.98 -0.32
C GLY A 731 5.22 -13.32 -0.81
N SER A 732 5.46 -14.25 0.12
CA SER A 732 6.18 -15.52 -0.09
C SER A 732 5.25 -16.73 -0.24
N GLY A 733 3.95 -16.53 -0.03
CA GLY A 733 2.89 -17.52 -0.16
C GLY A 733 3.02 -18.44 -1.37
N GLY A 734 2.66 -19.71 -1.16
CA GLY A 734 2.76 -20.77 -2.17
C GLY A 734 4.14 -21.45 -2.29
N CYS A 735 5.15 -21.05 -1.50
CA CYS A 735 6.45 -21.74 -1.43
C CYS A 735 6.44 -22.83 -0.34
N SER A 736 6.79 -24.06 -0.70
CA SER A 736 6.85 -25.21 0.23
C SER A 736 8.27 -25.70 0.54
N CYS A 737 9.30 -25.09 -0.07
CA CYS A 737 10.69 -25.52 0.05
C CYS A 737 11.36 -24.84 1.26
N ASN A 738 12.39 -25.45 1.87
CA ASN A 738 13.34 -24.82 2.81
C ASN A 738 12.79 -24.19 4.11
N GLY A 739 11.54 -24.47 4.51
CA GLY A 739 11.03 -24.08 5.85
C GLY A 739 10.98 -22.56 6.11
N TRP A 740 10.69 -21.76 5.08
CA TRP A 740 10.62 -20.30 5.17
C TRP A 740 9.55 -19.82 6.17
N LEU A 741 9.85 -18.72 6.86
CA LEU A 741 8.86 -17.99 7.63
C LEU A 741 7.97 -17.17 6.67
N ASN A 742 6.73 -17.63 6.47
CA ASN A 742 5.73 -16.93 5.67
C ASN A 742 4.99 -15.90 6.55
N THR A 743 5.64 -14.78 6.80
CA THR A 743 5.20 -13.74 7.74
C THR A 743 5.68 -12.37 7.28
N SER A 744 5.07 -11.33 7.82
CA SER A 744 5.56 -9.95 7.67
C SER A 744 6.61 -9.63 8.72
N VAL A 745 7.66 -8.88 8.34
CA VAL A 745 8.78 -8.51 9.21
C VAL A 745 9.24 -7.07 8.94
N GLY A 746 9.55 -6.34 10.01
CA GLY A 746 10.23 -5.04 9.95
C GLY A 746 11.60 -5.09 10.62
N PHE A 747 12.60 -4.46 10.01
CA PHE A 747 13.95 -4.33 10.54
C PHE A 747 14.32 -2.87 10.78
N VAL A 748 14.98 -2.59 11.90
CA VAL A 748 15.40 -1.24 12.31
C VAL A 748 16.87 -1.22 12.69
N ARG A 749 17.53 -0.06 12.68
CA ARG A 749 18.94 0.09 13.07
C ARG A 749 19.22 -0.54 14.44
N ASN A 750 20.18 -1.45 14.48
CA ASN A 750 20.73 -2.06 15.70
C ASN A 750 21.74 -1.12 16.38
N ARG A 751 21.27 0.04 16.83
CA ARG A 751 21.99 0.96 17.71
C ARG A 751 21.00 1.65 18.66
N PRO A 752 21.46 2.08 19.85
CA PRO A 752 20.69 2.97 20.71
C PRO A 752 20.21 4.18 19.92
N VAL A 753 18.97 4.62 20.19
CA VAL A 753 18.42 5.84 19.61
C VAL A 753 19.40 6.98 19.90
N PRO A 754 19.87 7.76 18.90
CA PRO A 754 20.66 8.95 19.18
C PRO A 754 19.86 9.89 20.10
N THR A 755 20.46 10.39 21.17
CA THR A 755 19.88 11.44 22.00
C THR A 755 19.41 12.59 21.10
N PRO A 756 18.21 13.18 21.31
CA PRO A 756 17.71 14.27 20.46
C PRO A 756 18.78 15.35 20.32
N ARG A 757 19.34 15.52 19.12
CA ARG A 757 20.20 16.67 18.85
C ARG A 757 19.29 17.88 18.71
N GLN A 758 19.47 18.87 19.59
CA GLN A 758 18.89 20.19 19.39
C GLN A 758 19.27 20.69 17.99
N ARG A 759 18.28 21.04 17.17
CA ARG A 759 18.52 21.92 16.04
C ARG A 759 18.76 23.30 16.64
N ASN A 760 20.01 23.78 16.58
CA ASN A 760 20.27 25.21 16.65
C ASN A 760 19.86 25.87 15.33
#